data_AF-A0A093F4F8-F1
#
_entry.id   AF-A0A093F4F8-F1
#
_cell.length_a   1.000
_cell.length_b   1.000
_cell.length_c   1.000
_cell.angle_alpha   90.00
_cell.angle_beta   90.00
_cell.angle_gamma   90.00
#
_symmetry.space_group_name_H-M   'P 1'
#
loop_
_entity.id
_entity.type
_entity.pdbx_description
1 polymer ?
#
loop_
_entity_poly.entity_id
_entity_poly.type
_entity_poly.pdbx_seq_one_letter_code
_entity_poly.pdbx_strand_id
1 'polypeptide(L)'
;MAGNSLVLPIVLWGRKAPTHCISTLLLMEDASMIVTGCHDGQICLWDLSLDLEINPRALLFGHTASVTCLSKASASSEKQYIVSASESGEMCLWDVNDGRCIEFTKLACAHTGIQFYQFTVGTQREGRLLCHGHYPEILVVDATSLEVLYSLLSKISPDWISSMTIIRSNRTQEDTVVAVSVTGILKVWIITSEVSRMQDTTPVFEEESKPIYCQNCQSISFCAFTQRSLLVVCSKYWRVFDAGDYSLLCSVPSENDQTWTGGDFVSADKVIVWTEDGQSFIYKLPASCLPASDSFRRDVGKAVENLIPPLLYSVLDRADKQLLICPPVTRFFYGHREFSYKLLIQGDSSGRLCIWSVPDTLEQQDSAKGLQTTTSISLQEAFDKLTPRPAGIIDQLSLIPNINEPLKVTASVYIPAHGRLVCGREDGSIVIVPATQTAIVQLLQGEHMLRRGWPPHRTLRGHRNKITCLLYPHQVSSRYDQRYLISGGVDFSVIIWDIFSGEMKHIFCVHGGEITQLLVPPENCSARVQHCICSVASDHSVGLLSLREKKCIMLASRHLFPIQVIKWRPSDDYLVVGCSDGSVYVWQMDTGALDRCVMGITAVEILNACDEAVPAAVDSLSHPAVNLKQAMTRRSLAALKNVAHQKLQTLATNLLASEASDKGNLPKYSHNSLMVQAIKTNLTDPDIHVLFFDVEALIIQLLTEEASRPNTALISPENLQKASGGSDKGGSFLTGKRAAVLFQQVKETIKENIKEHLLDDEDEDEELIRQRREDGDPEYRSSKSKPLTLLEYNLTMDTAKLFMSCLHAWGLNSVLDELCLDRLGMLKPHCSVSFGLLSRGGHMSLMLPGYNQPVGKPSYDSVELGRKMSITEGLGKGTYGVSRAVTTQHLLSVISLANTLMSMTNATFIGDHMKKGPTRPPRPGTPEMSKAKAPPSISSHAAQGQIKQVAPAVSSSTEAGHSGSDTAPTLHTCFLVNEGWSQLAAMHCVMLPDLLGLDKFRPPLLEMLARRWQDRCLEVREAAQALLLAELRRIEQAGRKETIDAWAPYLPQYMDSVISPGVTTEAIQTGSASPDSLGTEAKVQEEEHDLVDDDIAAGCLSGLPQMKKISTSYEERRKQATAIVLLGVIGAEFGAEIEPPKLLTRPRSSSQIPEGFGLTSGGSNYSLARHTCE
;
A
#
# COMPACT_ATOMS: atom_id res chain seq x y z
N MET A 1 -6.46 -10.21 -0.67
CA MET A 1 -6.26 -9.39 -1.88
C MET A 1 -4.77 -9.19 -2.20
N ALA A 2 -3.88 -8.94 -1.24
CA ALA A 2 -2.46 -8.71 -1.53
C ALA A 2 -1.65 -10.01 -1.41
N GLY A 3 -1.17 -10.54 -2.54
CA GLY A 3 -0.22 -11.64 -2.54
C GLY A 3 0.47 -11.84 -3.88
N ASN A 4 -0.27 -11.69 -4.98
CA ASN A 4 0.31 -11.90 -6.32
C ASN A 4 -0.43 -11.21 -7.47
N SER A 5 -1.43 -10.33 -7.30
CA SER A 5 -2.02 -9.61 -8.44
C SER A 5 -1.31 -8.28 -8.70
N LEU A 6 -1.13 -7.91 -9.98
CA LEU A 6 -0.66 -6.57 -10.38
C LEU A 6 -1.82 -5.56 -10.25
N VAL A 7 -1.89 -4.87 -9.11
CA VAL A 7 -2.92 -3.86 -8.83
C VAL A 7 -2.30 -2.47 -8.69
N LEU A 8 -2.82 -1.50 -9.44
CA LEU A 8 -2.39 -0.10 -9.39
C LEU A 8 -3.50 0.83 -8.88
N PRO A 9 -3.31 1.47 -7.72
CA PRO A 9 -4.20 2.52 -7.22
C PRO A 9 -3.98 3.87 -7.92
N ILE A 10 -5.07 4.54 -8.28
CA ILE A 10 -5.11 5.96 -8.67
C ILE A 10 -6.04 6.70 -7.71
N VAL A 11 -5.62 7.85 -7.20
CA VAL A 11 -6.33 8.57 -6.13
C VAL A 11 -6.97 9.86 -6.64
N LEU A 12 -8.21 10.10 -6.21
CA LEU A 12 -8.93 11.37 -6.37
C LEU A 12 -9.13 12.02 -5.00
N TRP A 13 -8.24 12.95 -4.64
CA TRP A 13 -8.15 13.52 -3.30
C TRP A 13 -9.29 14.49 -2.89
N GLY A 14 -10.05 15.05 -3.83
CA GLY A 14 -11.01 16.11 -3.49
C GLY A 14 -10.36 17.47 -3.23
N ARG A 15 -11.16 18.53 -3.16
CA ARG A 15 -10.66 19.90 -2.89
C ARG A 15 -10.20 20.13 -1.45
N LYS A 16 -10.75 19.37 -0.49
CA LYS A 16 -10.39 19.47 0.93
C LYS A 16 -9.31 18.45 1.22
N ALA A 17 -8.19 18.90 1.76
CA ALA A 17 -7.08 18.04 2.13
C ALA A 17 -7.50 17.13 3.30
N PRO A 18 -6.93 15.92 3.39
CA PRO A 18 -7.13 15.04 4.54
C PRO A 18 -6.62 15.67 5.84
N THR A 19 -7.28 15.41 6.95
CA THR A 19 -6.78 15.83 8.27
C THR A 19 -5.54 15.03 8.66
N HIS A 20 -4.56 15.72 9.22
CA HIS A 20 -3.30 15.11 9.66
C HIS A 20 -2.87 15.71 11.00
N CYS A 21 -3.44 15.23 12.11
CA CYS A 21 -3.08 15.69 13.45
C CYS A 21 -1.70 15.17 13.85
N ILE A 22 -0.66 16.01 13.80
CA ILE A 22 0.72 15.56 13.96
C ILE A 22 0.98 15.12 15.42
N SER A 23 1.29 13.84 15.61
CA SER A 23 1.58 13.21 16.90
C SER A 23 3.06 12.94 17.13
N THR A 24 3.86 12.83 16.06
CA THR A 24 5.31 12.58 16.15
C THR A 24 6.04 13.07 14.91
N LEU A 25 7.34 13.38 15.02
CA LEU A 25 8.14 14.01 13.97
C LEU A 25 9.58 13.48 13.92
N LEU A 26 10.07 13.24 12.70
CA LEU A 26 11.43 12.79 12.39
C LEU A 26 11.98 13.53 11.15
N LEU A 27 13.19 14.06 11.23
CA LEU A 27 13.96 14.55 10.08
C LEU A 27 14.97 13.47 9.66
N MET A 28 15.07 13.19 8.36
CA MET A 28 16.05 12.25 7.82
C MET A 28 17.48 12.81 7.86
N GLU A 29 18.50 11.95 7.86
CA GLU A 29 19.92 12.36 8.01
C GLU A 29 20.41 13.30 6.91
N ASP A 30 19.84 13.16 5.72
CA ASP A 30 20.16 13.98 4.55
C ASP A 30 19.52 15.39 4.59
N ALA A 31 18.70 15.66 5.62
CA ALA A 31 17.86 16.84 5.78
C ALA A 31 17.01 17.15 4.53
N SER A 32 16.69 16.13 3.72
CA SER A 32 15.91 16.28 2.49
C SER A 32 14.43 15.95 2.70
N MET A 33 14.10 15.18 3.75
CA MET A 33 12.73 14.78 4.04
C MET A 33 12.38 14.86 5.52
N ILE A 34 11.15 15.30 5.78
CA ILE A 34 10.51 15.28 7.09
C ILE A 34 9.42 14.20 7.06
N VAL A 35 9.37 13.40 8.11
CA VAL A 35 8.36 12.36 8.33
C VAL A 35 7.53 12.76 9.54
N THR A 36 6.22 12.72 9.40
CA THR A 36 5.27 13.06 10.47
C THR A 36 4.27 11.93 10.67
N GLY A 37 4.07 11.51 11.91
CA GLY A 37 3.00 10.57 12.29
C GLY A 37 1.72 11.32 12.67
N CYS A 38 0.58 10.69 12.44
CA CYS A 38 -0.74 11.21 12.76
C CYS A 38 -1.32 10.50 13.99
N HIS A 39 -2.12 11.23 14.77
CA HIS A 39 -2.96 10.65 15.81
C HIS A 39 -4.02 9.68 15.27
N ASP A 40 -4.42 9.83 14.01
CA ASP A 40 -5.37 8.92 13.33
C ASP A 40 -4.66 7.71 12.66
N GLY A 41 -3.36 7.51 12.85
CA GLY A 41 -2.60 6.33 12.35
C GLY A 41 -1.95 6.47 10.97
N GLN A 42 -2.14 7.61 10.32
CA GLN A 42 -1.49 7.94 9.05
C GLN A 42 -0.05 8.45 9.25
N ILE A 43 0.78 8.35 8.22
CA ILE A 43 2.12 8.96 8.21
C ILE A 43 2.24 9.83 6.96
N CYS A 44 2.68 11.08 7.09
CA CYS A 44 2.90 11.96 5.96
C CYS A 44 4.40 12.18 5.73
N LEU A 45 4.83 12.02 4.48
CA LEU A 45 6.16 12.32 3.98
C LEU A 45 6.18 13.71 3.34
N TRP A 46 7.18 14.51 3.69
CA TRP A 46 7.36 15.87 3.21
C TRP A 46 8.77 16.03 2.65
N ASP A 47 8.89 16.57 1.44
CA ASP A 47 10.17 16.95 0.86
C ASP A 47 10.56 18.35 1.36
N LEU A 48 11.82 18.50 1.77
CA LEU A 48 12.43 19.74 2.26
C LEU A 48 13.54 20.17 1.29
N SER A 49 13.40 21.36 0.70
CA SER A 49 14.45 21.94 -0.13
C SER A 49 15.59 22.55 0.67
N LEU A 50 16.68 22.83 -0.04
CA LEU A 50 17.79 23.66 0.46
C LEU A 50 17.32 25.05 0.91
N ASP A 51 16.27 25.60 0.29
CA ASP A 51 15.66 26.89 0.65
C ASP A 51 14.67 26.77 1.82
N LEU A 52 14.60 25.61 2.47
CA LEU A 52 13.68 25.27 3.56
C LEU A 52 12.18 25.33 3.17
N GLU A 53 11.86 25.36 1.87
CA GLU A 53 10.49 25.16 1.39
C GLU A 53 10.07 23.71 1.58
N ILE A 54 8.87 23.52 2.11
CA ILE A 54 8.28 22.22 2.47
C ILE A 54 7.18 21.89 1.47
N ASN A 55 7.26 20.72 0.84
CA ASN A 55 6.22 20.21 -0.05
C ASN A 55 5.74 18.82 0.39
N PRO A 56 4.42 18.58 0.45
CA PRO A 56 3.91 17.25 0.75
C PRO A 56 4.16 16.27 -0.40
N ARG A 57 4.65 15.07 -0.08
CA ARG A 57 4.99 14.03 -1.07
C ARG A 57 3.97 12.90 -1.09
N ALA A 58 3.71 12.25 0.04
CA ALA A 58 2.84 11.08 0.13
C ALA A 58 2.27 10.87 1.53
N LEU A 59 1.12 10.18 1.60
CA LEU A 59 0.49 9.66 2.81
C LEU A 59 0.58 8.13 2.85
N LEU A 60 1.09 7.60 3.95
CA LEU A 60 1.22 6.17 4.21
C LEU A 60 0.13 5.73 5.18
N PHE A 61 -0.56 4.66 4.82
CA PHE A 61 -1.63 4.01 5.57
C PHE A 61 -1.15 2.64 6.02
N GLY A 62 -0.83 2.52 7.30
CA GLY A 62 -0.39 1.25 7.87
C GLY A 62 -0.86 0.96 9.28
N HIS A 63 -1.14 1.98 10.08
CA HIS A 63 -1.60 1.82 11.47
C HIS A 63 -3.09 2.07 11.59
N THR A 64 -3.70 1.40 12.57
CA THR A 64 -5.11 1.55 12.92
C THR A 64 -5.35 2.50 14.08
N ALA A 65 -4.30 2.91 14.79
CA ALA A 65 -4.33 3.81 15.94
C ALA A 65 -3.18 4.84 15.88
N SER A 66 -3.16 5.77 16.83
CA SER A 66 -2.20 6.88 16.90
C SER A 66 -0.75 6.41 16.77
N VAL A 67 -0.01 7.04 15.84
CA VAL A 67 1.43 6.81 15.70
C VAL A 67 2.13 7.50 16.86
N THR A 68 2.69 6.73 17.79
CA THR A 68 3.30 7.24 19.02
C THR A 68 4.76 7.64 18.81
N CYS A 69 5.50 6.88 18.01
CA CYS A 69 6.91 7.14 17.78
C CYS A 69 7.40 6.74 16.38
N LEU A 70 8.42 7.47 15.93
CA LEU A 70 9.13 7.27 14.67
C LEU A 70 10.63 7.20 14.93
N SER A 71 11.31 6.31 14.24
CA SER A 71 12.77 6.20 14.25
C SER A 71 13.31 5.88 12.87
N LYS A 72 14.55 6.29 12.60
CA LYS A 72 15.32 5.75 11.47
C LYS A 72 15.62 4.27 11.70
N ALA A 73 15.82 3.54 10.62
CA ALA A 73 16.10 2.10 10.64
C ALA A 73 17.29 1.69 9.78
N SER A 74 17.88 2.63 9.02
CA SER A 74 19.02 2.36 8.15
C SER A 74 20.31 2.98 8.66
N ALA A 75 21.38 2.22 8.47
CA ALA A 75 22.77 2.57 8.76
C ALA A 75 23.51 3.18 7.54
N SER A 76 22.89 3.13 6.35
CA SER A 76 23.47 3.52 5.06
C SER A 76 22.73 4.71 4.47
N SER A 77 23.47 5.60 3.81
CA SER A 77 22.91 6.74 3.07
C SER A 77 22.10 6.31 1.84
N GLU A 78 22.42 5.16 1.24
CA GLU A 78 21.83 4.69 -0.03
C GLU A 78 20.37 4.21 0.12
N LYS A 79 20.03 3.62 1.26
CA LYS A 79 18.70 3.08 1.54
C LYS A 79 18.17 3.74 2.78
N GLN A 80 17.13 4.55 2.64
CA GLN A 80 16.54 5.30 3.75
C GLN A 80 15.30 4.56 4.25
N TYR A 81 15.40 3.99 5.45
CA TYR A 81 14.33 3.24 6.10
C TYR A 81 13.89 3.92 7.38
N ILE A 82 12.59 3.87 7.65
CA ILE A 82 11.99 4.33 8.90
C ILE A 82 11.16 3.22 9.53
N VAL A 83 11.15 3.20 10.85
CA VAL A 83 10.19 2.42 11.64
C VAL A 83 9.22 3.35 12.32
N SER A 84 7.96 2.96 12.24
CA SER A 84 6.83 3.62 12.92
C SER A 84 6.17 2.63 13.86
N ALA A 85 5.80 3.09 15.06
CA ALA A 85 5.02 2.32 16.02
C ALA A 85 3.75 3.05 16.43
N SER A 86 2.72 2.26 16.72
CA SER A 86 1.36 2.71 17.08
C SER A 86 1.03 2.34 18.53
N GLU A 87 0.07 3.07 19.11
CA GLU A 87 -0.53 2.76 20.41
C GLU A 87 -1.18 1.36 20.45
N SER A 88 -1.62 0.84 19.30
CA SER A 88 -2.16 -0.52 19.16
C SER A 88 -1.10 -1.64 19.21
N GLY A 89 0.19 -1.29 19.34
CA GLY A 89 1.32 -2.22 19.31
C GLY A 89 1.77 -2.61 17.89
N GLU A 90 1.19 -1.99 16.85
CA GLU A 90 1.58 -2.19 15.46
C GLU A 90 2.91 -1.50 15.17
N MET A 91 3.85 -2.20 14.53
CA MET A 91 5.12 -1.68 14.05
C MET A 91 5.27 -1.95 12.55
N CYS A 92 5.67 -0.92 11.82
CA CYS A 92 5.88 -1.01 10.36
C CYS A 92 7.26 -0.47 9.99
N LEU A 93 7.94 -1.17 9.09
CA LEU A 93 9.18 -0.74 8.43
C LEU A 93 8.84 -0.21 7.04
N TRP A 94 9.19 1.04 6.76
CA TRP A 94 8.91 1.71 5.49
C TRP A 94 10.19 2.07 4.74
N ASP A 95 10.16 1.90 3.42
CA ASP A 95 11.08 2.55 2.51
C ASP A 95 10.63 4.00 2.29
N VAL A 96 11.47 4.97 2.65
CA VAL A 96 11.15 6.39 2.51
C VAL A 96 11.16 6.82 1.04
N ASN A 97 11.98 6.18 0.20
CA ASN A 97 12.10 6.55 -1.22
C ASN A 97 10.85 6.15 -1.99
N ASP A 98 10.37 4.92 -1.75
CA ASP A 98 9.26 4.32 -2.49
C ASP A 98 7.91 4.39 -1.73
N GLY A 99 7.92 4.73 -0.44
CA GLY A 99 6.75 4.69 0.44
C GLY A 99 6.23 3.27 0.73
N ARG A 100 6.99 2.24 0.38
CA ARG A 100 6.56 0.84 0.52
C ARG A 100 6.70 0.37 1.96
N CYS A 101 5.67 -0.31 2.49
CA CYS A 101 5.79 -1.10 3.71
C CYS A 101 6.55 -2.39 3.38
N ILE A 102 7.72 -2.56 3.98
CA ILE A 102 8.58 -3.73 3.79
C ILE A 102 8.13 -4.83 4.74
N GLU A 103 8.13 -4.52 6.03
CA GLU A 103 7.77 -5.43 7.12
C GLU A 103 6.70 -4.82 8.03
N PHE A 104 5.89 -5.69 8.62
CA PHE A 104 4.84 -5.37 9.57
C PHE A 104 4.84 -6.43 10.68
N THR A 105 4.79 -5.98 11.93
CA THR A 105 4.58 -6.84 13.09
C THR A 105 3.64 -6.17 14.08
N LYS A 106 2.98 -6.96 14.92
CA LYS A 106 2.13 -6.45 15.99
C LYS A 106 2.60 -7.06 17.31
N LEU A 107 3.15 -6.22 18.17
CA LEU A 107 3.59 -6.60 19.50
C LEU A 107 2.47 -6.35 20.52
N ALA A 108 2.52 -7.07 21.64
CA ALA A 108 1.52 -6.92 22.71
C ALA A 108 1.69 -5.61 23.52
N CYS A 109 2.82 -4.92 23.38
CA CYS A 109 3.14 -3.70 24.11
C CYS A 109 3.12 -2.48 23.19
N ALA A 110 2.70 -1.34 23.74
CA ALA A 110 2.71 -0.06 23.06
C ALA A 110 4.00 0.69 23.36
N HIS A 111 4.75 1.06 22.32
CA HIS A 111 5.98 1.82 22.43
C HIS A 111 5.69 3.32 22.51
N THR A 112 6.35 4.03 23.41
CA THR A 112 6.29 5.50 23.52
C THR A 112 7.51 6.17 22.88
N GLY A 113 8.63 5.45 22.77
CA GLY A 113 9.81 5.96 22.10
C GLY A 113 10.75 4.86 21.58
N ILE A 114 11.33 5.12 20.42
CA ILE A 114 12.26 4.23 19.74
C ILE A 114 13.54 5.01 19.42
N GLN A 115 14.69 4.40 19.67
CA GLN A 115 15.99 4.96 19.31
C GLN A 115 16.79 3.96 18.46
N PHE A 116 17.31 4.42 17.34
CA PHE A 116 18.16 3.63 16.46
C PHE A 116 19.59 3.53 17.02
N TYR A 117 20.02 2.30 17.26
CA TYR A 117 21.38 1.95 17.66
C TYR A 117 22.11 1.32 16.48
N GLN A 118 23.28 1.83 16.15
CA GLN A 118 24.08 1.36 15.02
C GLN A 118 25.46 0.95 15.52
N PHE A 119 25.90 -0.24 15.13
CA PHE A 119 27.23 -0.76 15.44
C PHE A 119 27.83 -1.45 14.21
N THR A 120 29.13 -1.72 14.27
CA THR A 120 29.87 -2.35 13.17
C THR A 120 30.33 -3.74 13.60
N VAL A 121 30.01 -4.75 12.80
CA VAL A 121 30.49 -6.13 12.96
C VAL A 121 31.38 -6.47 11.76
N GLY A 122 32.69 -6.51 11.99
CA GLY A 122 33.66 -6.69 10.90
C GLY A 122 33.60 -5.52 9.91
N THR A 123 33.18 -5.79 8.67
CA THR A 123 33.01 -4.78 7.61
C THR A 123 31.55 -4.32 7.44
N GLN A 124 30.58 -4.98 8.09
CA GLN A 124 29.16 -4.66 7.94
C GLN A 124 28.65 -3.78 9.09
N ARG A 125 27.76 -2.85 8.75
CA ARG A 125 27.07 -2.00 9.72
C ARG A 125 25.68 -2.58 9.97
N GLU A 126 25.40 -2.94 11.22
CA GLU A 126 24.09 -3.42 11.64
C GLU A 126 23.35 -2.34 12.44
N GLY A 127 22.02 -2.41 12.39
CA GLY A 127 21.11 -1.51 13.09
C GLY A 127 20.16 -2.28 14.00
N ARG A 128 19.98 -1.80 15.22
CA ARG A 128 19.00 -2.30 16.19
C ARG A 128 18.14 -1.13 16.68
N LEU A 129 16.95 -1.45 17.16
CA LEU A 129 16.02 -0.50 17.72
C LEU A 129 15.90 -0.76 19.20
N LEU A 130 16.17 0.25 20.01
CA LEU A 130 15.86 0.23 21.43
C LEU A 130 14.47 0.85 21.61
N CYS A 131 13.53 0.07 22.13
CA CYS A 131 12.14 0.46 22.30
C CYS A 131 11.76 0.51 23.79
N HIS A 132 11.18 1.63 24.22
CA HIS A 132 10.56 1.76 25.54
C HIS A 132 9.10 2.18 25.42
N GLY A 133 8.33 1.94 26.48
CA GLY A 133 6.90 2.18 26.52
C GLY A 133 6.33 2.07 27.92
N HIS A 134 5.04 1.78 28.02
CA HIS A 134 4.34 1.55 29.29
C HIS A 134 4.65 0.16 29.89
N TYR A 135 5.94 -0.16 29.99
CA TYR A 135 6.47 -1.41 30.51
C TYR A 135 7.88 -1.18 31.10
N PRO A 136 8.34 -2.04 32.04
CA PRO A 136 9.54 -1.77 32.83
C PRO A 136 10.88 -2.13 32.15
N GLU A 137 10.83 -2.80 31.00
CA GLU A 137 12.00 -3.24 30.25
C GLU A 137 12.27 -2.35 29.01
N ILE A 138 13.48 -2.41 28.46
CA ILE A 138 13.78 -1.84 27.14
C ILE A 138 13.93 -3.00 26.17
N LEU A 139 13.09 -3.04 25.14
CA LEU A 139 13.14 -4.10 24.13
C LEU A 139 14.17 -3.76 23.07
N VAL A 140 15.04 -4.72 22.75
CA VAL A 140 15.99 -4.62 21.64
C VAL A 140 15.46 -5.40 20.46
N VAL A 141 15.10 -4.68 19.41
CA VAL A 141 14.45 -5.19 18.22
C VAL A 141 15.39 -5.08 17.03
N ASP A 142 15.38 -6.07 16.14
CA ASP A 142 16.11 -5.95 14.89
C ASP A 142 15.48 -4.88 13.97
N ALA A 143 16.29 -3.99 13.41
CA ALA A 143 15.77 -2.88 12.60
C ALA A 143 15.21 -3.33 11.24
N THR A 144 15.54 -4.55 10.78
CA THR A 144 15.12 -5.06 9.47
C THR A 144 13.98 -6.05 9.55
N SER A 145 14.01 -7.03 10.46
CA SER A 145 12.94 -8.01 10.64
C SER A 145 11.84 -7.56 11.60
N LEU A 146 12.09 -6.53 12.41
CA LEU A 146 11.21 -6.10 13.51
C LEU A 146 10.97 -7.18 14.58
N GLU A 147 11.82 -8.21 14.64
CA GLU A 147 11.76 -9.25 15.66
C GLU A 147 12.45 -8.79 16.95
N VAL A 148 11.85 -9.13 18.10
CA VAL A 148 12.45 -8.86 19.41
C VAL A 148 13.59 -9.85 19.64
N LEU A 149 14.81 -9.34 19.82
CA LEU A 149 16.00 -10.15 20.04
C LEU A 149 16.19 -10.46 21.52
N TYR A 150 16.24 -9.42 22.36
CA TYR A 150 16.40 -9.53 23.82
C TYR A 150 15.86 -8.28 24.53
N SER A 151 15.80 -8.30 25.87
CA SER A 151 15.37 -7.15 26.67
C SER A 151 16.43 -6.71 27.69
N LEU A 152 16.50 -5.40 27.93
CA LEU A 152 17.27 -4.79 29.01
C LEU A 152 16.37 -4.64 30.24
N LEU A 153 16.72 -5.33 31.31
CA LEU A 153 15.94 -5.43 32.54
C LEU A 153 16.64 -4.75 33.71
N SER A 154 15.83 -4.26 34.65
CA SER A 154 16.28 -3.73 35.93
C SER A 154 15.91 -4.70 37.03
N LYS A 155 16.93 -5.22 37.74
CA LYS A 155 16.74 -6.14 38.87
C LYS A 155 16.42 -5.41 40.16
N ILE A 156 16.96 -4.20 40.32
CA ILE A 156 16.95 -3.49 41.59
C ILE A 156 15.58 -2.80 41.79
N SER A 157 15.05 -2.17 40.75
CA SER A 157 13.81 -1.40 40.83
C SER A 157 13.04 -1.41 39.50
N PRO A 158 12.34 -2.51 39.14
CA PRO A 158 11.56 -2.55 37.90
C PRO A 158 10.46 -1.48 37.93
N ASP A 159 10.52 -0.56 36.97
CA ASP A 159 9.60 0.58 36.83
C ASP A 159 9.59 1.00 35.36
N TRP A 160 8.49 1.63 34.93
CA TRP A 160 8.33 2.08 33.55
C TRP A 160 9.40 3.09 33.17
N ILE A 161 9.94 2.95 31.96
CA ILE A 161 10.95 3.85 31.41
C ILE A 161 10.26 5.03 30.75
N SER A 162 10.59 6.26 31.15
CA SER A 162 9.99 7.48 30.58
C SER A 162 10.72 7.97 29.34
N SER A 163 12.06 7.92 29.36
CA SER A 163 12.90 8.34 28.24
C SER A 163 14.25 7.63 28.35
N MET A 164 14.91 7.44 27.20
CA MET A 164 16.26 6.89 27.12
C MET A 164 17.15 7.70 26.17
N THR A 165 18.47 7.54 26.32
CA THR A 165 19.48 8.05 25.40
C THR A 165 20.68 7.12 25.34
N ILE A 166 21.42 7.17 24.25
CA ILE A 166 22.62 6.34 24.02
C ILE A 166 23.85 7.25 24.10
N ILE A 167 24.77 6.90 24.98
CA ILE A 167 26.07 7.55 25.15
C ILE A 167 27.11 6.71 24.42
N ARG A 168 27.67 7.28 23.35
CA ARG A 168 28.78 6.65 22.61
C ARG A 168 30.11 7.14 23.14
N SER A 169 30.91 6.22 23.69
CA SER A 169 32.23 6.55 24.24
C SER A 169 33.33 6.18 23.25
N ASN A 170 33.94 7.19 22.65
CA ASN A 170 35.11 6.99 21.79
C ASN A 170 36.34 6.46 22.57
N ARG A 171 36.34 6.57 23.91
CA ARG A 171 37.49 6.23 24.77
C ARG A 171 37.49 4.78 25.23
N THR A 172 36.31 4.25 25.57
CA THR A 172 36.17 2.89 26.12
C THR A 172 35.74 1.86 25.08
N GLN A 173 35.27 2.31 23.90
CA GLN A 173 34.62 1.45 22.89
C GLN A 173 33.39 0.67 23.43
N GLU A 174 32.86 1.10 24.57
CA GLU A 174 31.64 0.59 25.17
C GLU A 174 30.57 1.65 25.04
N ASP A 175 29.44 1.28 24.43
CA ASP A 175 28.29 2.16 24.30
C ASP A 175 27.38 1.94 25.52
N THR A 176 26.91 3.04 26.11
CA THR A 176 26.12 3.00 27.33
C THR A 176 24.70 3.48 27.05
N VAL A 177 23.70 2.71 27.46
CA VAL A 177 22.30 3.14 27.44
C VAL A 177 21.96 3.72 28.80
N VAL A 178 21.50 4.96 28.82
CA VAL A 178 21.01 5.64 30.02
C VAL A 178 19.52 5.88 29.86
N ALA A 179 18.74 5.43 30.84
CA ALA A 179 17.31 5.66 30.87
C ALA A 179 16.86 6.19 32.24
N VAL A 180 15.76 6.93 32.26
CA VAL A 180 15.14 7.40 33.50
C VAL A 180 13.74 6.81 33.61
N SER A 181 13.45 6.25 34.79
CA SER A 181 12.12 5.71 35.10
C SER A 181 11.12 6.80 35.46
N VAL A 182 9.83 6.46 35.48
CA VAL A 182 8.74 7.36 35.89
C VAL A 182 8.94 7.85 37.34
N THR A 183 9.48 7.01 38.21
CA THR A 183 9.85 7.35 39.59
C THR A 183 11.08 8.25 39.71
N GLY A 184 11.81 8.51 38.62
CA GLY A 184 13.00 9.36 38.59
C GLY A 184 14.29 8.64 39.02
N ILE A 185 14.38 7.34 38.79
CA ILE A 185 15.59 6.55 38.97
C ILE A 185 16.32 6.49 37.62
N LEU A 186 17.59 6.87 37.62
CA LEU A 186 18.48 6.74 36.47
C LEU A 186 19.06 5.33 36.45
N LYS A 187 19.01 4.70 35.27
CA LYS A 187 19.46 3.33 35.04
C LYS A 187 20.45 3.29 33.90
N VAL A 188 21.50 2.47 34.06
CA VAL A 188 22.63 2.41 33.16
C VAL A 188 22.88 0.97 32.73
N TRP A 189 22.91 0.73 31.42
CA TRP A 189 23.30 -0.54 30.82
C TRP A 189 24.53 -0.32 29.94
N ILE A 190 25.49 -1.24 30.02
CA ILE A 190 26.67 -1.25 29.15
C ILE A 190 26.42 -2.24 28.02
N ILE A 191 26.39 -1.76 26.78
CA ILE A 191 26.29 -2.59 25.59
C ILE A 191 27.71 -2.90 25.11
N THR A 192 28.18 -4.10 25.45
CA THR A 192 29.44 -4.64 24.90
C THR A 192 29.22 -5.18 23.48
N SER A 193 30.31 -5.36 22.74
CA SER A 193 30.28 -5.98 21.40
C SER A 193 29.71 -7.41 21.39
N GLU A 194 29.67 -8.09 22.53
CA GLU A 194 29.03 -9.41 22.67
C GLU A 194 27.51 -9.26 22.79
N VAL A 195 27.05 -8.34 23.66
CA VAL A 195 25.64 -8.01 23.83
C VAL A 195 25.01 -7.46 22.55
N SER A 196 25.75 -6.68 21.76
CA SER A 196 25.26 -6.19 20.47
C SER A 196 25.04 -7.32 19.44
N ARG A 197 25.78 -8.43 19.57
CA ARG A 197 25.70 -9.62 18.70
C ARG A 197 24.73 -10.68 19.21
N MET A 198 24.14 -10.50 20.40
CA MET A 198 23.15 -11.44 20.92
C MET A 198 21.91 -11.48 20.03
N GLN A 199 21.49 -12.70 19.70
CA GLN A 199 20.22 -13.02 19.03
C GLN A 199 19.37 -13.97 19.88
N ASP A 200 19.85 -14.33 21.07
CA ASP A 200 19.12 -15.17 22.02
C ASP A 200 18.26 -14.28 22.92
N THR A 201 17.08 -14.77 23.33
CA THR A 201 16.10 -14.03 24.16
C THR A 201 16.54 -13.84 25.62
N THR A 202 17.82 -14.02 25.92
CA THR A 202 18.35 -13.87 27.27
C THR A 202 18.39 -12.40 27.69
N PRO A 203 17.83 -12.04 28.86
CA PRO A 203 17.80 -10.66 29.28
C PRO A 203 19.16 -10.16 29.77
N VAL A 204 19.45 -8.88 29.50
CA VAL A 204 20.63 -8.16 29.99
C VAL A 204 20.24 -7.28 31.16
N PHE A 205 21.04 -7.26 32.22
CA PHE A 205 20.71 -6.53 33.44
C PHE A 205 21.49 -5.21 33.56
N GLU A 206 20.91 -4.26 34.30
CA GLU A 206 21.54 -2.96 34.59
C GLU A 206 22.84 -3.10 35.43
N GLU A 207 23.80 -2.22 35.17
CA GLU A 207 25.07 -2.14 35.91
C GLU A 207 24.96 -1.15 37.08
N GLU A 208 24.35 0.02 36.83
CA GLU A 208 24.16 1.06 37.84
C GLU A 208 22.70 1.54 37.85
N SER A 209 22.16 1.70 39.05
CA SER A 209 20.81 2.22 39.31
C SER A 209 20.93 3.29 40.40
N LYS A 210 20.68 4.56 40.05
CA LYS A 210 20.90 5.71 40.92
C LYS A 210 19.68 6.63 41.00
N PRO A 211 19.17 6.98 42.19
CA PRO A 211 18.05 7.89 42.31
C PRO A 211 18.50 9.33 42.01
N ILE A 212 17.91 9.94 40.97
CA ILE A 212 18.10 11.36 40.63
C ILE A 212 16.89 12.22 41.01
N TYR A 213 15.81 11.59 41.52
CA TYR A 213 14.57 12.22 41.97
C TYR A 213 13.96 13.18 40.92
N CYS A 214 14.11 12.83 39.64
CA CYS A 214 13.52 13.54 38.51
C CYS A 214 12.16 12.94 38.16
N GLN A 215 11.13 13.28 38.94
CA GLN A 215 9.77 12.76 38.70
C GLN A 215 9.19 13.32 37.40
N ASN A 216 8.41 12.49 36.69
CA ASN A 216 7.73 12.85 35.45
C ASN A 216 8.70 13.42 34.39
N CYS A 217 9.78 12.69 34.14
CA CYS A 217 10.74 12.94 33.07
C CYS A 217 10.06 12.81 31.71
N GLN A 218 10.21 13.82 30.85
CA GLN A 218 9.63 13.86 29.50
C GLN A 218 10.66 13.54 28.43
N SER A 219 11.88 14.05 28.57
CA SER A 219 12.96 13.76 27.63
C SER A 219 14.34 13.80 28.28
N ILE A 220 15.27 13.05 27.70
CA ILE A 220 16.69 13.08 28.05
C ILE A 220 17.50 13.34 26.78
N SER A 221 18.46 14.25 26.85
CA SER A 221 19.43 14.47 25.77
C SER A 221 20.86 14.45 26.29
N PHE A 222 21.75 13.83 25.52
CA PHE A 222 23.18 13.79 25.81
C PHE A 222 23.94 14.77 24.91
N CYS A 223 24.80 15.59 25.52
CA CYS A 223 25.55 16.62 24.79
C CYS A 223 26.67 15.99 23.95
N ALA A 224 26.48 15.92 22.64
CA ALA A 224 27.48 15.41 21.70
C ALA A 224 28.79 16.24 21.69
N PHE A 225 28.74 17.54 22.01
CA PHE A 225 29.92 18.44 21.99
C PHE A 225 30.84 18.25 23.19
N THR A 226 30.26 18.10 24.38
CA THR A 226 31.04 17.95 25.63
C THR A 226 31.30 16.49 25.97
N GLN A 227 30.51 15.57 25.40
CA GLN A 227 30.52 14.13 25.69
C GLN A 227 30.48 13.82 27.20
N ARG A 228 29.86 14.72 27.98
CA ARG A 228 29.86 14.65 29.45
C ARG A 228 28.64 15.29 30.09
N SER A 229 27.86 16.09 29.39
CA SER A 229 26.67 16.74 29.97
C SER A 229 25.40 16.00 29.55
N LEU A 230 24.51 15.73 30.51
CA LEU A 230 23.22 15.08 30.33
C LEU A 230 22.10 16.05 30.71
N LEU A 231 21.21 16.39 29.78
CA LEU A 231 20.02 17.19 30.01
C LEU A 231 18.84 16.26 30.31
N VAL A 232 18.15 16.51 31.43
CA VAL A 232 16.93 15.81 31.82
C VAL A 232 15.82 16.85 31.96
N VAL A 233 14.78 16.72 31.15
CA VAL A 233 13.62 17.62 31.14
C VAL A 233 12.46 16.93 31.84
N CYS A 234 11.95 17.54 32.91
CA CYS A 234 10.76 17.12 33.63
C CYS A 234 9.65 18.16 33.42
N SER A 235 8.39 17.76 33.60
CA SER A 235 7.23 18.66 33.44
C SER A 235 7.36 20.02 34.15
N LYS A 236 7.96 20.07 35.35
CA LYS A 236 8.05 21.29 36.17
C LYS A 236 9.42 21.96 36.19
N TYR A 237 10.47 21.33 35.67
CA TYR A 237 11.83 21.85 35.70
C TYR A 237 12.71 21.07 34.72
N TRP A 238 13.82 21.66 34.30
CA TRP A 238 14.86 20.95 33.57
C TRP A 238 16.18 21.03 34.31
N ARG A 239 17.00 19.99 34.20
CA ARG A 239 18.25 19.81 34.94
C ARG A 239 19.36 19.31 34.04
N VAL A 240 20.59 19.75 34.32
CA VAL A 240 21.80 19.26 33.66
C VAL A 240 22.64 18.50 34.67
N PHE A 241 23.04 17.29 34.32
CA PHE A 241 23.87 16.39 35.12
C PHE A 241 25.23 16.14 34.43
N ASP A 242 26.26 15.84 35.21
CA ASP A 242 27.52 15.29 34.70
C ASP A 242 27.35 13.79 34.46
N ALA A 243 27.48 13.32 33.22
CA ALA A 243 27.35 11.91 32.84
C ALA A 243 28.43 11.00 33.45
N GLY A 244 29.52 11.55 33.99
CA GLY A 244 30.57 10.74 34.63
C GLY A 244 30.20 10.17 35.99
N ASP A 245 29.40 10.90 36.79
CA ASP A 245 28.96 10.45 38.13
C ASP A 245 27.50 10.81 38.44
N TYR A 246 26.76 11.32 37.46
CA TYR A 246 25.38 11.78 37.57
C TYR A 246 25.16 12.82 38.69
N SER A 247 26.15 13.68 38.94
CA SER A 247 26.01 14.84 39.84
C SER A 247 25.25 15.98 39.16
N LEU A 248 24.39 16.68 39.91
CA LEU A 248 23.62 17.81 39.42
C LEU A 248 24.52 19.04 39.21
N LEU A 249 24.50 19.60 37.99
CA LEU A 249 25.25 20.80 37.61
C LEU A 249 24.36 22.05 37.61
N CYS A 250 23.15 21.96 37.06
CA CYS A 250 22.21 23.07 36.94
C CYS A 250 20.76 22.58 37.06
N SER A 251 19.89 23.39 37.65
CA SER A 251 18.45 23.15 37.76
C SER A 251 17.69 24.44 37.52
N VAL A 252 16.69 24.40 36.65
CA VAL A 252 15.85 25.57 36.34
C VAL A 252 14.39 25.17 36.48
N PRO A 253 13.64 25.81 37.40
CA PRO A 253 12.22 25.58 37.55
C PRO A 253 11.42 26.21 36.41
N SER A 254 10.20 25.72 36.19
CA SER A 254 9.24 26.38 35.33
C SER A 254 8.75 27.68 35.97
N GLU A 255 8.61 28.73 35.16
CA GLU A 255 7.98 29.99 35.54
C GLU A 255 6.51 29.97 35.04
N ASN A 256 5.57 30.48 35.84
CA ASN A 256 4.16 30.67 35.46
C ASN A 256 3.36 29.39 35.11
N ASP A 257 3.57 28.28 35.81
CA ASP A 257 2.84 27.00 35.61
C ASP A 257 2.95 26.38 34.20
N GLN A 258 3.95 26.78 33.40
CA GLN A 258 4.21 26.13 32.11
C GLN A 258 4.73 24.70 32.30
N THR A 259 4.30 23.78 31.45
CA THR A 259 4.79 22.40 31.44
C THR A 259 5.86 22.22 30.36
N TRP A 260 7.04 21.73 30.75
CA TRP A 260 8.10 21.39 29.80
C TRP A 260 7.86 20.00 29.21
N THR A 261 8.01 19.86 27.89
CA THR A 261 7.80 18.59 27.18
C THR A 261 9.08 18.04 26.56
N GLY A 262 10.09 18.88 26.30
CA GLY A 262 11.38 18.40 25.85
C GLY A 262 12.46 19.46 25.75
N GLY A 263 13.66 19.02 25.39
CA GLY A 263 14.80 19.89 25.18
C GLY A 263 16.02 19.17 24.62
N ASP A 264 16.92 19.94 24.05
CA ASP A 264 18.19 19.47 23.49
C ASP A 264 19.30 20.50 23.69
N PHE A 265 20.56 20.07 23.55
CA PHE A 265 21.69 21.00 23.45
C PHE A 265 21.64 21.69 22.08
N VAL A 266 22.12 22.94 21.99
CA VAL A 266 22.33 23.72 20.74
C VAL A 266 23.82 23.88 20.44
N SER A 267 24.62 24.00 21.50
CA SER A 267 26.09 24.03 21.49
C SER A 267 26.58 23.51 22.84
N ALA A 268 27.90 23.42 23.05
CA ALA A 268 28.47 23.02 24.33
C ALA A 268 27.98 23.88 25.51
N ASP A 269 27.61 25.14 25.26
CA ASP A 269 27.19 26.14 26.26
C ASP A 269 25.74 26.61 26.13
N LYS A 270 24.93 26.03 25.25
CA LYS A 270 23.54 26.48 25.05
C LYS A 270 22.60 25.29 24.98
N VAL A 271 21.44 25.45 25.59
CA VAL A 271 20.35 24.46 25.58
C VAL A 271 19.08 25.13 25.06
N ILE A 272 18.31 24.37 24.29
CA ILE A 272 16.95 24.73 23.87
C ILE A 272 15.97 23.83 24.60
N VAL A 273 14.95 24.41 25.19
CA VAL A 273 13.87 23.70 25.88
C VAL A 273 12.53 24.23 25.41
N TRP A 274 11.51 23.38 25.35
CA TRP A 274 10.20 23.75 24.84
C TRP A 274 9.07 23.24 25.72
N THR A 275 7.97 23.97 25.66
CA THR A 275 6.78 23.78 26.49
C THR A 275 5.69 23.02 25.75
N GLU A 276 4.70 22.54 26.50
CA GLU A 276 3.49 21.90 25.97
C GLU A 276 2.67 22.86 25.07
N ASP A 277 2.69 24.15 25.36
CA ASP A 277 2.05 25.17 24.51
C ASP A 277 2.80 25.41 23.18
N GLY A 278 3.96 24.79 22.98
CA GLY A 278 4.78 24.93 21.78
C GLY A 278 5.77 26.09 21.78
N GLN A 279 5.90 26.83 22.90
CA GLN A 279 6.91 27.89 23.04
C GLN A 279 8.28 27.28 23.29
N SER A 280 9.32 27.81 22.63
CA SER A 280 10.71 27.33 22.79
C SER A 280 11.63 28.43 23.30
N PHE A 281 12.56 28.08 24.19
CA PHE A 281 13.45 28.99 24.89
C PHE A 281 14.89 28.52 24.78
N ILE A 282 15.81 29.43 24.46
CA ILE A 282 17.23 29.14 24.35
C ILE A 282 17.97 29.78 25.53
N TYR A 283 18.61 28.95 26.35
CA TYR A 283 19.37 29.36 27.52
C TYR A 283 20.87 29.18 27.30
N LYS A 284 21.68 30.08 27.87
CA LYS A 284 23.14 29.93 27.94
C LYS A 284 23.54 29.33 29.28
N LEU A 285 24.19 28.17 29.27
CA LEU A 285 24.62 27.46 30.47
C LEU A 285 25.71 28.24 31.24
N PRO A 286 25.67 28.21 32.60
CA PRO A 286 26.73 28.77 33.43
C PRO A 286 28.09 28.09 33.19
N ALA A 287 29.17 28.83 33.41
CA ALA A 287 30.53 28.31 33.27
C ALA A 287 30.80 27.09 34.18
N SER A 288 30.10 26.97 35.31
CA SER A 288 30.22 25.82 36.22
C SER A 288 29.67 24.50 35.66
N CYS A 289 28.87 24.56 34.60
CA CYS A 289 28.35 23.39 33.88
C CYS A 289 29.25 22.94 32.74
N LEU A 290 30.27 23.74 32.36
CA LEU A 290 31.09 23.49 31.18
C LEU A 290 32.36 22.72 31.56
N PRO A 291 32.58 21.49 31.05
CA PRO A 291 33.78 20.70 31.39
C PRO A 291 35.11 21.38 31.05
N ALA A 292 35.12 22.29 30.08
CA ALA A 292 36.31 23.03 29.64
C ALA A 292 36.61 24.28 30.49
N SER A 293 35.74 24.65 31.44
CA SER A 293 35.93 25.84 32.28
C SER A 293 36.70 25.53 33.56
N ASP A 294 37.55 26.46 34.00
CA ASP A 294 38.21 26.43 35.32
C ASP A 294 37.24 26.49 36.51
N SER A 295 35.95 26.75 36.23
CA SER A 295 34.87 26.77 37.22
C SER A 295 33.98 25.52 37.21
N PHE A 296 34.30 24.52 36.37
CA PHE A 296 33.55 23.28 36.29
C PHE A 296 33.38 22.63 37.66
N ARG A 297 32.15 22.24 37.99
CA ARG A 297 31.77 21.64 39.29
C ARG A 297 31.95 22.52 40.53
N ARG A 298 32.27 23.81 40.40
CA ARG A 298 32.42 24.74 41.56
C ARG A 298 31.13 24.86 42.41
N ASP A 299 29.99 24.55 41.81
CA ASP A 299 28.66 24.70 42.41
C ASP A 299 27.97 23.36 42.75
N VAL A 300 28.61 22.23 42.47
CA VAL A 300 28.08 20.90 42.81
C VAL A 300 28.00 20.75 44.33
N GLY A 301 26.81 20.41 44.85
CA GLY A 301 26.56 20.26 46.28
C GLY A 301 26.24 21.56 47.03
N LYS A 302 26.24 22.71 46.37
CA LYS A 302 25.61 23.94 46.89
C LYS A 302 24.13 23.91 46.50
N ALA A 303 23.23 24.31 47.42
CA ALA A 303 21.81 24.49 47.13
C ALA A 303 21.61 25.70 46.19
N VAL A 304 21.99 25.55 44.93
CA VAL A 304 21.85 26.59 43.91
C VAL A 304 20.48 26.41 43.27
N GLU A 305 19.44 26.75 44.02
CA GLU A 305 18.07 26.83 43.49
C GLU A 305 17.83 28.13 42.69
N ASN A 306 18.78 29.07 42.65
CA ASN A 306 18.51 30.47 42.25
C ASN A 306 19.45 31.10 41.19
N LEU A 307 20.27 30.33 40.46
CA LEU A 307 21.00 30.86 39.29
C LEU A 307 20.28 30.43 38.01
N ILE A 308 19.23 31.16 37.66
CA ILE A 308 18.53 30.98 36.38
C ILE A 308 19.52 31.36 35.26
N PRO A 309 19.89 30.44 34.36
CA PRO A 309 20.75 30.73 33.23
C PRO A 309 20.14 31.86 32.38
N PRO A 310 20.95 32.77 31.80
CA PRO A 310 20.40 33.85 31.01
C PRO A 310 19.69 33.33 29.76
N LEU A 311 18.43 33.76 29.60
CA LEU A 311 17.64 33.52 28.39
C LEU A 311 18.20 34.37 27.25
N LEU A 312 18.55 33.73 26.14
CA LEU A 312 19.08 34.40 24.94
C LEU A 312 17.96 34.75 23.96
N TYR A 313 17.08 33.78 23.66
CA TYR A 313 15.98 33.93 22.70
C TYR A 313 14.74 33.22 23.19
N SER A 314 13.57 33.80 22.89
CA SER A 314 12.28 33.14 22.92
C SER A 314 11.78 32.99 21.48
N VAL A 315 11.40 31.79 21.10
CA VAL A 315 10.67 31.53 19.85
C VAL A 315 9.20 31.72 20.20
N LEU A 316 8.68 32.89 19.83
CA LEU A 316 7.42 33.41 20.35
C LEU A 316 6.20 32.84 19.61
N ASP A 317 5.13 32.74 20.39
CA ASP A 317 3.86 32.06 20.15
C ASP A 317 3.04 32.62 18.97
N ARG A 318 2.21 31.74 18.40
CA ARG A 318 1.13 32.13 17.49
C ARG A 318 0.09 32.95 18.26
N ALA A 319 -0.50 33.94 17.60
CA ALA A 319 -1.51 34.81 18.19
C ALA A 319 -2.85 34.09 18.51
N ASP A 320 -3.10 32.92 17.92
CA ASP A 320 -4.36 32.18 18.06
C ASP A 320 -4.15 30.88 18.85
N LYS A 321 -4.48 30.92 20.15
CA LYS A 321 -4.65 29.72 20.99
C LYS A 321 -5.93 28.99 20.59
N GLN A 322 -5.95 28.37 19.41
CA GLN A 322 -7.02 27.41 19.09
C GLN A 322 -6.87 26.19 20.00
N LEU A 323 -8.00 25.65 20.48
CA LEU A 323 -8.01 24.41 21.24
C LEU A 323 -7.47 23.28 20.35
N LEU A 324 -6.27 22.80 20.66
CA LEU A 324 -5.63 21.70 19.95
C LEU A 324 -6.13 20.37 20.51
N ILE A 325 -6.26 19.37 19.63
CA ILE A 325 -6.65 17.99 20.03
C ILE A 325 -5.52 17.32 20.81
N CYS A 326 -4.27 17.59 20.42
CA CYS A 326 -3.07 17.12 21.08
C CYS A 326 -2.02 18.25 21.15
N PRO A 327 -1.10 18.21 22.13
CA PRO A 327 -0.01 19.18 22.20
C PRO A 327 0.84 19.18 20.92
N PRO A 328 1.37 20.34 20.50
CA PRO A 328 2.29 20.41 19.38
C PRO A 328 3.59 19.63 19.66
N VAL A 329 4.07 18.96 18.63
CA VAL A 329 5.30 18.18 18.68
C VAL A 329 6.46 19.05 18.21
N THR A 330 7.40 19.33 19.10
CA THR A 330 8.59 20.13 18.81
C THR A 330 9.84 19.25 18.91
N ARG A 331 10.70 19.32 17.88
CA ARG A 331 11.99 18.60 17.83
C ARG A 331 13.07 19.52 17.27
N PHE A 332 14.27 19.38 17.81
CA PHE A 332 15.45 20.11 17.36
C PHE A 332 16.39 19.18 16.59
N PHE A 333 16.95 19.66 15.49
CA PHE A 333 17.82 18.89 14.60
C PHE A 333 19.08 19.65 14.23
N TYR A 334 20.16 18.88 14.06
CA TYR A 334 21.43 19.35 13.51
C TYR A 334 21.57 18.88 12.07
N GLY A 335 21.69 19.82 11.13
CA GLY A 335 21.97 19.53 9.73
C GLY A 335 23.44 19.16 9.52
N HIS A 336 23.68 18.01 8.89
CA HIS A 336 24.99 17.61 8.40
C HIS A 336 25.10 17.84 6.88
N ARG A 337 25.30 19.10 6.47
CA ARG A 337 25.73 19.48 5.10
C ARG A 337 26.70 20.65 5.17
N GLU A 338 27.23 21.08 4.02
CA GLU A 338 28.13 22.24 3.83
C GLU A 338 27.68 23.54 4.54
N PHE A 339 26.40 23.62 4.92
CA PHE A 339 25.85 24.59 5.85
C PHE A 339 25.35 23.88 7.12
N SER A 340 25.91 24.23 8.28
CA SER A 340 25.49 23.73 9.59
C SER A 340 24.16 24.35 10.02
N TYR A 341 23.05 23.93 9.40
CA TYR A 341 21.73 24.40 9.83
C TYR A 341 21.38 23.80 11.20
N LYS A 342 20.97 24.66 12.13
CA LYS A 342 20.31 24.25 13.38
C LYS A 342 18.82 24.50 13.19
N LEU A 343 18.04 23.44 13.06
CA LEU A 343 16.63 23.53 12.70
C LEU A 343 15.76 23.14 13.88
N LEU A 344 14.85 24.03 14.25
CA LEU A 344 13.72 23.71 15.11
C LEU A 344 12.52 23.43 14.22
N ILE A 345 11.86 22.29 14.41
CA ILE A 345 10.67 21.91 13.65
C ILE A 345 9.54 21.61 14.63
N GLN A 346 8.37 22.19 14.36
CA GLN A 346 7.15 21.98 15.14
C GLN A 346 6.01 21.56 14.22
N GLY A 347 5.27 20.54 14.65
CA GLY A 347 3.98 20.14 14.05
C GLY A 347 2.85 20.32 15.04
N ASP A 348 1.70 20.81 14.58
CA ASP A 348 0.50 20.97 15.42
C ASP A 348 -0.62 19.99 15.07
N SER A 349 -1.69 19.98 15.89
CA SER A 349 -2.85 19.12 15.67
C SER A 349 -3.69 19.52 14.46
N SER A 350 -3.45 20.69 13.85
CA SER A 350 -4.11 21.11 12.60
C SER A 350 -3.41 20.56 11.35
N GLY A 351 -2.26 19.89 11.52
CA GLY A 351 -1.44 19.39 10.42
C GLY A 351 -0.56 20.44 9.77
N ARG A 352 -0.29 21.54 10.49
CA ARG A 352 0.63 22.58 10.03
C ARG A 352 2.01 22.32 10.60
N LEU A 353 2.99 22.39 9.71
CA LEU A 353 4.41 22.35 10.02
C LEU A 353 4.99 23.75 10.04
N CYS A 354 5.90 24.00 10.98
CA CYS A 354 6.67 25.22 11.10
C CYS A 354 8.15 24.87 11.28
N ILE A 355 9.02 25.57 10.54
CA ILE A 355 10.47 25.44 10.64
C ILE A 355 11.07 26.79 11.03
N TRP A 356 12.01 26.76 11.97
CA TRP A 356 12.85 27.90 12.33
C TRP A 356 14.32 27.53 12.16
N SER A 357 15.06 28.39 11.46
CA SER A 357 16.53 28.33 11.43
C SER A 357 17.11 29.07 12.63
N VAL A 358 17.84 28.36 13.49
CA VAL A 358 18.52 28.92 14.66
C VAL A 358 19.91 29.39 14.26
N PRO A 359 20.23 30.69 14.38
CA PRO A 359 21.56 31.21 14.03
C PRO A 359 22.68 30.63 14.89
N ASP A 360 23.91 30.57 14.36
CA ASP A 360 25.09 30.16 15.13
C ASP A 360 25.56 31.23 16.14
N THR A 361 25.49 32.51 15.73
CA THR A 361 25.82 33.67 16.56
C THR A 361 24.61 34.14 17.35
N LEU A 362 24.30 33.43 18.44
CA LEU A 362 23.27 33.84 19.40
C LEU A 362 23.89 34.84 20.39
N GLU A 363 23.89 36.12 20.04
CA GLU A 363 24.16 37.22 20.98
C GLU A 363 22.86 37.61 21.69
N GLN A 364 22.99 38.17 22.91
CA GLN A 364 21.87 38.60 23.75
C GLN A 364 21.14 39.76 23.07
N GLN A 365 20.02 39.51 22.39
CA GLN A 365 19.21 40.55 21.78
C GLN A 365 18.26 41.18 22.80
N ASP A 366 17.94 42.47 22.61
CA ASP A 366 16.86 43.14 23.31
C ASP A 366 15.57 42.33 23.18
N SER A 367 15.06 41.89 24.33
CA SER A 367 13.92 40.99 24.62
C SER A 367 12.59 41.14 23.82
N ALA A 368 12.49 42.00 22.81
CA ALA A 368 11.24 42.38 22.17
C ALA A 368 10.95 41.70 20.80
N LYS A 369 11.92 41.01 20.17
CA LYS A 369 11.69 40.30 18.89
C LYS A 369 12.17 38.85 18.96
N GLY A 370 11.22 37.92 19.12
CA GLY A 370 11.50 36.49 19.04
C GLY A 370 11.94 36.04 17.64
N LEU A 371 12.47 34.83 17.53
CA LEU A 371 12.91 34.25 16.24
C LEU A 371 11.71 34.09 15.28
N GLN A 372 11.80 34.68 14.08
CA GLN A 372 10.73 34.57 13.08
C GLN A 372 10.73 33.20 12.40
N THR A 373 9.53 32.66 12.15
CA THR A 373 9.35 31.40 11.43
C THR A 373 9.90 31.52 10.01
N THR A 374 10.75 30.57 9.61
CA THR A 374 11.37 30.54 8.29
C THR A 374 10.36 30.07 7.24
N THR A 375 9.70 28.95 7.50
CA THR A 375 8.64 28.41 6.65
C THR A 375 7.52 27.81 7.47
N SER A 376 6.28 27.96 6.99
CA SER A 376 5.12 27.26 7.54
C SER A 376 4.18 26.85 6.42
N ILE A 377 3.68 25.62 6.49
CA ILE A 377 2.70 25.08 5.54
C ILE A 377 1.78 24.08 6.24
N SER A 378 0.51 24.08 5.84
CA SER A 378 -0.44 23.00 6.15
C SER A 378 -0.78 22.21 4.88
N LEU A 379 -1.30 20.98 5.02
CA LEU A 379 -1.77 20.20 3.87
C LEU A 379 -2.82 20.96 3.03
N GLN A 380 -3.75 21.66 3.69
CA GLN A 380 -4.78 22.43 3.00
C GLN A 380 -4.19 23.62 2.20
N GLU A 381 -3.24 24.35 2.78
CA GLU A 381 -2.53 25.43 2.05
C GLU A 381 -1.74 24.90 0.86
N ALA A 382 -1.14 23.70 0.98
CA ALA A 382 -0.46 23.06 -0.14
C ALA A 382 -1.45 22.71 -1.27
N PHE A 383 -2.64 22.19 -0.94
CA PHE A 383 -3.70 21.90 -1.92
C PHE A 383 -4.22 23.18 -2.61
N ASP A 384 -4.41 24.26 -1.85
CA ASP A 384 -4.94 25.52 -2.38
C ASP A 384 -3.96 26.26 -3.31
N LYS A 385 -2.65 26.01 -3.15
CA LYS A 385 -1.59 26.52 -4.05
C LYS A 385 -1.59 25.83 -5.43
N LEU A 386 -2.18 24.65 -5.58
CA LEU A 386 -2.16 23.90 -6.82
C LEU A 386 -3.10 24.48 -7.88
N THR A 387 -2.63 24.51 -9.13
CA THR A 387 -3.41 24.94 -10.29
C THR A 387 -3.30 23.92 -11.44
N PRO A 388 -4.40 23.25 -11.83
CA PRO A 388 -5.75 23.31 -11.24
C PRO A 388 -5.81 22.68 -9.84
N ARG A 389 -6.77 23.11 -9.02
CA ARG A 389 -7.01 22.50 -7.70
C ARG A 389 -7.43 21.03 -7.85
N PRO A 390 -7.03 20.14 -6.93
CA PRO A 390 -7.49 18.76 -6.92
C PRO A 390 -9.02 18.69 -6.90
N ALA A 391 -9.60 17.72 -7.60
CA ALA A 391 -11.04 17.51 -7.68
C ALA A 391 -11.40 16.07 -7.29
N GLY A 392 -12.48 15.92 -6.54
CA GLY A 392 -13.09 14.64 -6.22
C GLY A 392 -13.95 14.13 -7.37
N ILE A 393 -14.35 12.86 -7.32
CA ILE A 393 -15.03 12.18 -8.42
C ILE A 393 -16.34 12.87 -8.87
N ILE A 394 -17.08 13.48 -7.93
CA ILE A 394 -18.35 14.20 -8.21
C ILE A 394 -18.34 15.69 -7.84
N ASP A 395 -17.17 16.29 -7.55
CA ASP A 395 -17.10 17.68 -7.04
C ASP A 395 -17.78 18.70 -7.95
N GLN A 396 -17.70 18.55 -9.27
CA GLN A 396 -18.33 19.51 -10.20
C GLN A 396 -19.87 19.35 -10.26
N LEU A 397 -20.41 18.17 -9.92
CA LEU A 397 -21.85 17.95 -9.73
C LEU A 397 -22.34 18.44 -8.37
N SER A 398 -21.42 18.76 -7.47
CA SER A 398 -21.69 19.22 -6.11
C SER A 398 -21.67 20.76 -5.99
N LEU A 399 -21.38 21.48 -7.08
CA LEU A 399 -21.45 22.94 -7.15
C LEU A 399 -22.92 23.38 -7.33
N ILE A 400 -23.50 23.91 -6.26
CA ILE A 400 -24.81 24.56 -6.31
C ILE A 400 -24.62 25.99 -6.84
N PRO A 401 -25.45 26.49 -7.78
CA PRO A 401 -25.41 27.90 -8.15
C PRO A 401 -25.58 28.77 -6.89
N ASN A 402 -24.60 29.62 -6.59
CA ASN A 402 -24.46 30.53 -5.43
C ASN A 402 -23.57 30.04 -4.26
N ILE A 403 -23.09 28.80 -4.25
CA ILE A 403 -22.12 28.32 -3.23
C ILE A 403 -20.82 27.93 -3.95
N ASN A 404 -19.72 28.63 -3.63
CA ASN A 404 -18.42 28.41 -4.29
C ASN A 404 -17.73 27.10 -3.86
N GLU A 405 -18.11 26.52 -2.72
CA GLU A 405 -17.61 25.22 -2.25
C GLU A 405 -18.52 24.06 -2.70
N PRO A 406 -17.95 22.96 -3.21
CA PRO A 406 -18.73 21.77 -3.53
C PRO A 406 -19.24 21.10 -2.24
N LEU A 407 -20.46 20.57 -2.28
CA LEU A 407 -20.98 19.69 -1.24
C LEU A 407 -20.04 18.50 -0.99
N LYS A 408 -19.77 18.22 0.28
CA LYS A 408 -18.93 17.08 0.70
C LYS A 408 -19.62 15.75 0.41
N VAL A 409 -18.85 14.78 -0.06
CA VAL A 409 -19.26 13.38 -0.14
C VAL A 409 -18.99 12.71 1.19
N THR A 410 -20.01 12.13 1.79
CA THR A 410 -19.98 11.68 3.18
C THR A 410 -20.10 10.16 3.34
N ALA A 411 -20.58 9.48 2.31
CA ALA A 411 -20.59 8.03 2.21
C ALA A 411 -20.57 7.62 0.74
N SER A 412 -19.87 6.55 0.40
CA SER A 412 -19.79 6.07 -0.97
C SER A 412 -19.78 4.55 -1.03
N VAL A 413 -20.44 3.98 -2.05
CA VAL A 413 -20.44 2.54 -2.34
C VAL A 413 -20.28 2.34 -3.84
N TYR A 414 -19.30 1.53 -4.23
CA TYR A 414 -19.09 1.13 -5.62
C TYR A 414 -19.70 -0.23 -5.89
N ILE A 415 -20.44 -0.34 -7.00
CA ILE A 415 -21.15 -1.54 -7.43
C ILE A 415 -20.47 -2.05 -8.71
N PRO A 416 -19.57 -3.04 -8.60
CA PRO A 416 -18.72 -3.49 -9.71
C PRO A 416 -19.53 -4.10 -10.85
N ALA A 417 -20.58 -4.87 -10.53
CA ALA A 417 -21.44 -5.55 -11.50
C ALA A 417 -22.11 -4.58 -12.51
N HIS A 418 -22.22 -3.29 -12.17
CA HIS A 418 -22.81 -2.27 -13.04
C HIS A 418 -21.82 -1.14 -13.38
N GLY A 419 -20.59 -1.17 -12.86
CA GLY A 419 -19.63 -0.06 -13.00
C GLY A 419 -20.11 1.28 -12.43
N ARG A 420 -21.00 1.26 -11.41
CA ARG A 420 -21.62 2.46 -10.85
C ARG A 420 -21.09 2.79 -9.47
N LEU A 421 -20.89 4.07 -9.22
CA LEU A 421 -20.57 4.63 -7.91
C LEU A 421 -21.80 5.36 -7.36
N VAL A 422 -22.15 5.06 -6.12
CA VAL A 422 -23.22 5.70 -5.36
C VAL A 422 -22.57 6.57 -4.29
N CYS A 423 -22.82 7.87 -4.32
CA CYS A 423 -22.25 8.84 -3.38
C CYS A 423 -23.36 9.58 -2.63
N GLY A 424 -23.39 9.45 -1.30
CA GLY A 424 -24.20 10.26 -0.40
C GLY A 424 -23.52 11.59 -0.07
N ARG A 425 -24.32 12.65 0.01
CA ARG A 425 -23.84 14.03 0.23
C ARG A 425 -24.29 14.58 1.58
N GLU A 426 -23.68 15.70 1.99
CA GLU A 426 -24.04 16.39 3.23
C GLU A 426 -25.46 16.99 3.23
N ASP A 427 -26.04 17.25 2.06
CA ASP A 427 -27.39 17.80 1.91
C ASP A 427 -28.50 16.73 1.98
N GLY A 428 -28.14 15.45 2.16
CA GLY A 428 -29.09 14.33 2.16
C GLY A 428 -29.46 13.81 0.77
N SER A 429 -28.85 14.31 -0.30
CA SER A 429 -29.00 13.74 -1.63
C SER A 429 -28.00 12.60 -1.90
N ILE A 430 -28.44 11.58 -2.64
CA ILE A 430 -27.58 10.48 -3.10
C ILE A 430 -27.43 10.61 -4.60
N VAL A 431 -26.21 10.56 -5.13
CA VAL A 431 -25.94 10.62 -6.57
C VAL A 431 -25.32 9.32 -7.06
N ILE A 432 -25.92 8.75 -8.10
CA ILE A 432 -25.45 7.55 -8.78
C ILE A 432 -24.81 7.97 -10.10
N VAL A 433 -23.54 7.60 -10.29
CA VAL A 433 -22.74 7.93 -11.47
C VAL A 433 -22.03 6.70 -12.06
N PRO A 434 -21.78 6.63 -13.37
CA PRO A 434 -20.86 5.66 -13.95
C PRO A 434 -19.41 6.01 -13.57
N ALA A 435 -18.75 5.17 -12.77
CA ALA A 435 -17.49 5.51 -12.12
C ALA A 435 -16.37 5.83 -13.12
N THR A 436 -16.19 4.98 -14.12
CA THR A 436 -15.15 5.11 -15.15
C THR A 436 -15.30 6.40 -15.95
N GLN A 437 -16.53 6.70 -16.42
CA GLN A 437 -16.79 7.91 -17.21
C GLN A 437 -16.61 9.19 -16.38
N THR A 438 -17.02 9.19 -15.11
CA THR A 438 -16.77 10.34 -14.23
C THR A 438 -15.29 10.53 -13.94
N ALA A 439 -14.52 9.46 -13.76
CA ALA A 439 -13.07 9.56 -13.58
C ALA A 439 -12.38 10.11 -14.84
N ILE A 440 -12.82 9.70 -16.04
CA ILE A 440 -12.34 10.27 -17.32
C ILE A 440 -12.57 11.78 -17.35
N VAL A 441 -13.77 12.26 -17.01
CA VAL A 441 -14.11 13.69 -17.04
C VAL A 441 -13.28 14.51 -16.04
N GLN A 442 -12.88 13.90 -14.92
CA GLN A 442 -12.13 14.58 -13.86
C GLN A 442 -10.61 14.57 -14.05
N LEU A 443 -10.07 13.57 -14.74
CA LEU A 443 -8.62 13.42 -14.93
C LEU A 443 -8.17 13.82 -16.34
N LEU A 444 -9.00 13.59 -17.37
CA LEU A 444 -8.59 13.61 -18.77
C LEU A 444 -9.26 14.73 -19.58
N GLN A 445 -8.53 15.26 -20.55
CA GLN A 445 -8.98 16.21 -21.56
C GLN A 445 -9.73 15.48 -22.67
N GLY A 446 -10.92 15.97 -23.05
CA GLY A 446 -11.68 15.40 -24.16
C GLY A 446 -12.82 16.31 -24.62
N GLU A 447 -13.59 15.86 -25.62
CA GLU A 447 -14.71 16.60 -26.19
C GLU A 447 -15.80 16.97 -25.15
N HIS A 448 -15.87 16.24 -24.03
CA HIS A 448 -16.75 16.53 -22.88
C HIS A 448 -16.44 17.88 -22.20
N MET A 449 -15.24 18.45 -22.38
CA MET A 449 -14.96 19.82 -21.93
C MET A 449 -15.58 20.88 -22.85
N LEU A 450 -15.79 20.55 -24.13
CA LEU A 450 -16.36 21.43 -25.15
C LEU A 450 -17.89 21.32 -25.21
N ARG A 451 -18.43 20.12 -25.02
CA ARG A 451 -19.88 19.89 -24.86
C ARG A 451 -20.19 19.73 -23.38
N ARG A 452 -20.84 20.73 -22.77
CA ARG A 452 -21.33 20.82 -21.36
C ARG A 452 -22.16 19.63 -20.80
N GLY A 453 -22.07 18.43 -21.35
CA GLY A 453 -22.79 17.25 -20.87
C GLY A 453 -21.92 16.41 -19.94
N TRP A 454 -22.22 16.48 -18.64
CA TRP A 454 -21.77 15.48 -17.67
C TRP A 454 -22.30 14.07 -18.03
N PRO A 455 -21.60 12.98 -17.65
CA PRO A 455 -22.11 11.63 -17.81
C PRO A 455 -23.53 11.48 -17.21
N PRO A 456 -24.35 10.57 -17.77
CA PRO A 456 -25.71 10.37 -17.28
C PRO A 456 -25.68 9.94 -15.82
N HIS A 457 -26.22 10.77 -14.94
CA HIS A 457 -26.27 10.54 -13.50
C HIS A 457 -27.70 10.61 -12.99
N ARG A 458 -27.95 9.97 -11.84
CA ARG A 458 -29.25 9.98 -11.16
C ARG A 458 -29.07 10.54 -9.76
N THR A 459 -29.99 11.41 -9.34
CA THR A 459 -30.01 11.96 -7.97
C THR A 459 -31.24 11.46 -7.25
N LEU A 460 -31.04 10.77 -6.13
CA LEU A 460 -32.08 10.35 -5.20
C LEU A 460 -32.22 11.40 -4.10
N ARG A 461 -33.45 11.78 -3.77
CA ARG A 461 -33.77 12.76 -2.72
C ARG A 461 -34.80 12.16 -1.78
N GLY A 462 -34.51 12.16 -0.48
CA GLY A 462 -35.41 11.63 0.55
C GLY A 462 -34.92 11.89 1.97
N HIS A 463 -33.62 11.75 2.21
CA HIS A 463 -33.03 12.17 3.47
C HIS A 463 -33.12 13.70 3.63
N ARG A 464 -33.31 14.14 4.87
CA ARG A 464 -33.42 15.57 5.23
C ARG A 464 -32.09 16.22 5.59
N ASN A 465 -31.10 15.40 5.97
CA ASN A 465 -29.78 15.80 6.42
C ASN A 465 -28.71 14.87 5.83
N LYS A 466 -27.44 15.16 6.12
CA LYS A 466 -26.25 14.38 5.75
C LYS A 466 -26.48 12.87 5.80
N ILE A 467 -26.09 12.19 4.72
CA ILE A 467 -26.03 10.73 4.66
C ILE A 467 -24.75 10.26 5.34
N THR A 468 -24.85 9.33 6.25
CA THR A 468 -23.73 8.85 7.07
C THR A 468 -23.18 7.52 6.56
N CYS A 469 -24.05 6.65 6.05
CA CYS A 469 -23.67 5.34 5.55
C CYS A 469 -24.57 4.88 4.38
N LEU A 470 -24.00 4.03 3.53
CA LEU A 470 -24.65 3.41 2.38
C LEU A 470 -24.31 1.92 2.36
N LEU A 471 -25.27 1.09 1.94
CA LEU A 471 -25.10 -0.35 1.84
C LEU A 471 -25.79 -0.87 0.58
N TYR A 472 -25.04 -1.60 -0.24
CA TYR A 472 -25.59 -2.40 -1.33
C TYR A 472 -25.58 -3.88 -0.91
N PRO A 473 -26.69 -4.40 -0.35
CA PRO A 473 -26.71 -5.68 0.35
C PRO A 473 -26.45 -6.88 -0.57
N HIS A 474 -26.87 -6.82 -1.85
CA HIS A 474 -26.66 -7.89 -2.83
C HIS A 474 -25.18 -8.19 -3.08
N GLN A 475 -24.31 -7.17 -3.02
CA GLN A 475 -22.87 -7.37 -3.20
C GLN A 475 -22.22 -8.06 -2.00
N VAL A 476 -22.81 -7.97 -0.81
CA VAL A 476 -22.31 -8.66 0.39
C VAL A 476 -22.86 -10.09 0.46
N SER A 477 -24.13 -10.28 0.11
CA SER A 477 -24.75 -11.61 -0.01
C SER A 477 -25.79 -11.62 -1.14
N SER A 478 -25.70 -12.59 -2.03
CA SER A 478 -26.58 -12.72 -3.20
C SER A 478 -28.05 -13.01 -2.83
N ARG A 479 -28.37 -13.28 -1.56
CA ARG A 479 -29.74 -13.51 -1.05
C ARG A 479 -30.66 -12.30 -1.14
N TYR A 480 -30.10 -11.10 -1.30
CA TYR A 480 -30.86 -9.86 -1.43
C TYR A 480 -31.12 -9.51 -2.89
N ASP A 481 -32.17 -8.73 -3.13
CA ASP A 481 -32.47 -8.24 -4.47
C ASP A 481 -31.40 -7.23 -4.96
N GLN A 482 -30.96 -7.40 -6.21
CA GLN A 482 -30.04 -6.49 -6.92
C GLN A 482 -30.60 -5.06 -7.05
N ARG A 483 -31.92 -4.89 -6.92
CA ARG A 483 -32.55 -3.58 -7.00
C ARG A 483 -32.35 -2.75 -5.73
N TYR A 484 -32.12 -3.37 -4.58
CA TYR A 484 -32.12 -2.66 -3.31
C TYR A 484 -30.80 -1.97 -3.01
N LEU A 485 -30.88 -0.68 -2.72
CA LEU A 485 -29.84 0.14 -2.12
C LEU A 485 -30.36 0.68 -0.79
N ILE A 486 -29.55 0.63 0.26
CA ILE A 486 -29.94 1.09 1.59
C ILE A 486 -29.07 2.29 1.98
N SER A 487 -29.68 3.31 2.58
CA SER A 487 -28.97 4.48 3.11
C SER A 487 -29.38 4.78 4.55
N GLY A 488 -28.43 5.26 5.35
CA GLY A 488 -28.64 5.79 6.69
C GLY A 488 -28.23 7.26 6.76
N GLY A 489 -28.96 8.06 7.54
CA GLY A 489 -28.73 9.49 7.65
C GLY A 489 -28.67 10.02 9.09
N VAL A 490 -28.22 11.28 9.21
CA VAL A 490 -28.29 12.06 10.45
C VAL A 490 -29.74 12.36 10.85
N ASP A 491 -30.70 12.21 9.93
CA ASP A 491 -32.14 12.34 10.19
C ASP A 491 -32.78 11.12 10.86
N PHE A 492 -31.97 10.21 11.40
CA PHE A 492 -32.36 9.00 12.15
C PHE A 492 -33.08 7.95 11.31
N SER A 493 -33.11 8.15 9.99
CA SER A 493 -33.86 7.29 9.08
C SER A 493 -32.94 6.31 8.35
N VAL A 494 -33.47 5.12 8.07
CA VAL A 494 -32.89 4.15 7.14
C VAL A 494 -33.83 3.99 5.97
N ILE A 495 -33.37 4.27 4.74
CA ILE A 495 -34.22 4.28 3.54
C ILE A 495 -33.82 3.15 2.59
N ILE A 496 -34.83 2.44 2.08
CA ILE A 496 -34.68 1.48 0.98
C ILE A 496 -34.98 2.18 -0.34
N TRP A 497 -34.04 2.11 -1.27
CA TRP A 497 -34.13 2.64 -2.62
C TRP A 497 -34.12 1.51 -3.64
N ASP A 498 -34.75 1.76 -4.78
CA ASP A 498 -34.53 0.98 -6.01
C ASP A 498 -33.48 1.69 -6.86
N ILE A 499 -32.34 1.02 -7.11
CA ILE A 499 -31.19 1.59 -7.82
C ILE A 499 -31.46 1.87 -9.30
N PHE A 500 -32.39 1.13 -9.93
CA PHE A 500 -32.67 1.26 -11.36
C PHE A 500 -33.72 2.32 -11.62
N SER A 501 -34.82 2.29 -10.86
CA SER A 501 -35.89 3.30 -10.98
C SER A 501 -35.55 4.62 -10.27
N GLY A 502 -34.71 4.58 -9.23
CA GLY A 502 -34.43 5.71 -8.35
C GLY A 502 -35.56 6.03 -7.38
N GLU A 503 -36.56 5.15 -7.25
CA GLU A 503 -37.67 5.35 -6.35
C GLU A 503 -37.31 4.96 -4.91
N MET A 504 -37.85 5.73 -3.96
CA MET A 504 -37.85 5.38 -2.55
C MET A 504 -38.92 4.31 -2.29
N LYS A 505 -38.52 3.14 -1.83
CA LYS A 505 -39.43 2.00 -1.57
C LYS A 505 -39.95 1.95 -0.14
N HIS A 506 -39.13 2.35 0.84
CA HIS A 506 -39.52 2.34 2.26
C HIS A 506 -38.59 3.20 3.12
N ILE A 507 -39.10 3.68 4.27
CA ILE A 507 -38.32 4.41 5.29
C ILE A 507 -38.56 3.76 6.65
N PHE A 508 -37.49 3.44 7.36
CA PHE A 508 -37.51 3.04 8.76
C PHE A 508 -37.12 4.23 9.63
N CYS A 509 -37.95 4.54 10.64
CA CYS A 509 -37.68 5.56 11.66
C CYS A 509 -37.79 4.92 13.04
N VAL A 510 -36.86 4.02 13.37
CA VAL A 510 -36.87 3.27 14.64
C VAL A 510 -35.85 3.76 15.66
N HIS A 511 -34.85 4.51 15.21
CA HIS A 511 -33.78 5.03 16.05
C HIS A 511 -34.07 6.47 16.50
N GLY A 512 -33.51 6.85 17.66
CA GLY A 512 -33.55 8.21 18.20
C GLY A 512 -32.27 9.01 17.98
N GLY A 513 -31.26 8.43 17.31
CA GLY A 513 -29.99 9.07 16.98
C GLY A 513 -29.55 8.82 15.53
N GLU A 514 -28.51 9.52 15.09
CA GLU A 514 -27.96 9.37 13.73
C GLU A 514 -27.52 7.93 13.48
N ILE A 515 -27.78 7.44 12.26
CA ILE A 515 -27.36 6.09 11.88
C ILE A 515 -25.86 6.12 11.63
N THR A 516 -25.08 5.32 12.35
CA THR A 516 -23.62 5.30 12.23
C THR A 516 -23.16 4.19 11.27
N GLN A 517 -23.84 3.04 11.27
CA GLN A 517 -23.41 1.87 10.49
C GLN A 517 -24.61 1.03 10.01
N LEU A 518 -24.43 0.40 8.84
CA LEU A 518 -25.34 -0.59 8.28
C LEU A 518 -24.56 -1.88 7.98
N LEU A 519 -25.10 -3.02 8.42
CA LEU A 519 -24.46 -4.33 8.37
C LEU A 519 -25.43 -5.38 7.83
N VAL A 520 -24.88 -6.40 7.15
CA VAL A 520 -25.63 -7.58 6.71
C VAL A 520 -25.42 -8.70 7.75
N PRO A 521 -26.48 -9.33 8.29
CA PRO A 521 -26.35 -10.49 9.15
C PRO A 521 -25.83 -11.71 8.36
N PRO A 522 -25.10 -12.63 9.00
CA PRO A 522 -24.58 -13.86 8.36
C PRO A 522 -25.64 -14.72 7.66
N GLU A 523 -25.21 -15.58 6.72
CA GLU A 523 -26.11 -16.43 5.92
C GLU A 523 -26.75 -17.58 6.67
N ASN A 524 -26.07 -18.06 7.72
CA ASN A 524 -26.51 -19.13 8.62
C ASN A 524 -27.42 -18.67 9.77
N CYS A 525 -27.89 -17.41 9.75
CA CYS A 525 -28.88 -16.93 10.72
C CYS A 525 -30.26 -17.59 10.48
N SER A 526 -31.16 -17.47 11.46
CA SER A 526 -32.54 -17.95 11.33
C SER A 526 -33.24 -17.34 10.11
N ALA A 527 -34.19 -18.07 9.52
CA ALA A 527 -34.90 -17.64 8.30
C ALA A 527 -35.57 -16.26 8.43
N ARG A 528 -35.92 -15.86 9.66
CA ARG A 528 -36.49 -14.54 9.98
C ARG A 528 -35.44 -13.42 9.85
N VAL A 529 -34.23 -13.64 10.34
CA VAL A 529 -33.13 -12.67 10.32
C VAL A 529 -32.39 -12.67 8.98
N GLN A 530 -32.49 -13.76 8.21
CA GLN A 530 -31.80 -13.94 6.92
C GLN A 530 -32.17 -12.87 5.88
N HIS A 531 -33.35 -12.24 5.94
CA HIS A 531 -33.71 -11.12 5.03
C HIS A 531 -33.67 -9.75 5.71
N CYS A 532 -33.01 -9.66 6.86
CA CYS A 532 -32.88 -8.43 7.63
C CYS A 532 -31.53 -7.74 7.41
N ILE A 533 -31.50 -6.44 7.61
CA ILE A 533 -30.27 -5.67 7.77
C ILE A 533 -30.13 -5.19 9.21
N CYS A 534 -28.90 -4.97 9.64
CA CYS A 534 -28.59 -4.46 10.95
C CYS A 534 -28.21 -2.99 10.85
N SER A 535 -28.93 -2.12 11.57
CA SER A 535 -28.66 -0.68 11.66
C SER A 535 -28.16 -0.33 13.05
N VAL A 536 -27.10 0.46 13.12
CA VAL A 536 -26.50 0.93 14.37
C VAL A 536 -26.66 2.44 14.43
N ALA A 537 -27.07 2.96 15.58
CA ALA A 537 -27.26 4.38 15.78
C ALA A 537 -26.42 4.94 16.94
N SER A 538 -26.18 6.25 16.88
CA SER A 538 -25.43 7.01 17.90
C SER A 538 -26.14 7.06 19.25
N ASP A 539 -27.45 6.79 19.30
CA ASP A 539 -28.23 6.61 20.55
C ASP A 539 -27.97 5.26 21.25
N HIS A 540 -26.94 4.53 20.78
CA HIS A 540 -26.50 3.25 21.31
C HIS A 540 -27.55 2.14 21.10
N SER A 541 -28.44 2.27 20.12
CA SER A 541 -29.38 1.22 19.74
C SER A 541 -28.95 0.47 18.48
N VAL A 542 -29.35 -0.81 18.40
CA VAL A 542 -29.16 -1.67 17.23
C VAL A 542 -30.53 -2.17 16.76
N GLY A 543 -30.83 -1.98 15.48
CA GLY A 543 -32.08 -2.41 14.85
C GLY A 543 -31.83 -3.53 13.85
N LEU A 544 -32.65 -4.59 13.89
CA LEU A 544 -32.77 -5.55 12.80
C LEU A 544 -34.01 -5.24 11.99
N LEU A 545 -33.82 -4.91 10.71
CA LEU A 545 -34.85 -4.39 9.81
C LEU A 545 -35.09 -5.40 8.68
N SER A 546 -36.27 -6.01 8.63
CA SER A 546 -36.62 -6.95 7.57
C SER A 546 -36.91 -6.20 6.27
N LEU A 547 -36.13 -6.48 5.22
CA LEU A 547 -36.35 -5.90 3.89
C LEU A 547 -37.57 -6.52 3.19
N ARG A 548 -37.89 -7.78 3.52
CA ARG A 548 -39.06 -8.49 2.98
C ARG A 548 -40.36 -7.98 3.60
N GLU A 549 -40.42 -7.93 4.94
CA GLU A 549 -41.63 -7.53 5.66
C GLU A 549 -41.78 -6.02 5.81
N LYS A 550 -40.71 -5.26 5.54
CA LYS A 550 -40.63 -3.80 5.76
C LYS A 550 -41.00 -3.43 7.20
N LYS A 551 -40.48 -4.21 8.15
CA LYS A 551 -40.69 -4.03 9.60
C LYS A 551 -39.39 -4.19 10.36
N CYS A 552 -39.29 -3.49 11.48
CA CYS A 552 -38.26 -3.76 12.47
C CYS A 552 -38.64 -5.01 13.26
N ILE A 553 -37.79 -6.05 13.19
CA ILE A 553 -38.02 -7.32 13.87
C ILE A 553 -37.46 -7.32 15.29
N MET A 554 -36.42 -6.50 15.54
CA MET A 554 -35.76 -6.38 16.83
C MET A 554 -35.14 -4.98 16.96
N LEU A 555 -35.32 -4.36 18.13
CA LEU A 555 -34.63 -3.13 18.52
C LEU A 555 -33.91 -3.36 19.86
N ALA A 556 -32.63 -3.70 19.77
CA ALA A 556 -31.75 -3.84 20.92
C ALA A 556 -31.35 -2.44 21.40
N SER A 557 -31.98 -2.01 22.48
CA SER A 557 -31.78 -0.72 23.14
C SER A 557 -31.40 -0.96 24.61
N ARG A 558 -30.99 0.09 25.35
CA ARG A 558 -30.51 0.09 26.76
C ARG A 558 -28.99 -0.05 26.95
N HIS A 559 -28.20 0.02 25.89
CA HIS A 559 -26.76 0.15 26.03
C HIS A 559 -26.43 1.55 26.59
N LEU A 560 -25.66 1.60 27.67
CA LEU A 560 -25.33 2.87 28.35
C LEU A 560 -24.19 3.64 27.67
N PHE A 561 -23.39 2.96 26.85
CA PHE A 561 -22.19 3.48 26.23
C PHE A 561 -22.21 3.27 24.71
N PRO A 562 -21.47 4.08 23.94
CA PRO A 562 -21.34 3.93 22.50
C PRO A 562 -20.94 2.51 22.09
N ILE A 563 -21.64 1.99 21.08
CA ILE A 563 -21.37 0.67 20.49
C ILE A 563 -20.09 0.77 19.65
N GLN A 564 -19.13 -0.11 19.91
CA GLN A 564 -17.88 -0.21 19.14
C GLN A 564 -17.87 -1.41 18.20
N VAL A 565 -18.43 -2.55 18.62
CA VAL A 565 -18.35 -3.79 17.86
C VAL A 565 -19.66 -4.55 17.89
N ILE A 566 -20.00 -5.17 16.77
CA ILE A 566 -21.12 -6.09 16.64
C ILE A 566 -20.60 -7.41 16.10
N LYS A 567 -20.84 -8.49 16.85
CA LYS A 567 -20.52 -9.86 16.46
C LYS A 567 -21.78 -10.71 16.43
N TRP A 568 -21.74 -11.78 15.65
CA TRP A 568 -22.86 -12.67 15.45
C TRP A 568 -22.49 -14.06 15.93
N ARG A 569 -23.41 -14.74 16.61
CA ARG A 569 -23.35 -16.18 16.87
C ARG A 569 -24.62 -16.85 16.35
N PRO A 570 -24.66 -17.14 15.04
CA PRO A 570 -25.86 -17.64 14.39
C PRO A 570 -26.30 -19.02 14.89
N SER A 571 -25.34 -19.89 15.26
CA SER A 571 -25.61 -21.22 15.82
C SER A 571 -26.39 -21.17 17.13
N ASP A 572 -26.13 -20.16 17.94
CA ASP A 572 -26.73 -19.96 19.26
C ASP A 572 -27.87 -18.94 19.24
N ASP A 573 -28.20 -18.39 18.06
CA ASP A 573 -29.18 -17.31 17.88
C ASP A 573 -28.86 -16.02 18.68
N TYR A 574 -27.57 -15.69 18.82
CA TYR A 574 -27.15 -14.48 19.55
C TYR A 574 -26.56 -13.38 18.65
N LEU A 575 -26.95 -12.14 18.97
CA LEU A 575 -26.28 -10.90 18.58
C LEU A 575 -25.48 -10.39 19.77
N VAL A 576 -24.18 -10.19 19.58
CA VAL A 576 -23.28 -9.71 20.62
C VAL A 576 -22.87 -8.28 20.31
N VAL A 577 -23.14 -7.36 21.24
CA VAL A 577 -22.88 -5.93 21.12
C VAL A 577 -21.84 -5.53 22.15
N GLY A 578 -20.65 -5.13 21.69
CA GLY A 578 -19.57 -4.61 22.55
C GLY A 578 -19.56 -3.09 22.57
N CYS A 579 -19.51 -2.53 23.77
CA CYS A 579 -19.53 -1.09 24.04
C CYS A 579 -18.13 -0.54 24.38
N SER A 580 -17.97 0.77 24.28
CA SER A 580 -16.71 1.48 24.52
C SER A 580 -16.16 1.40 25.95
N ASP A 581 -16.99 1.10 26.93
CA ASP A 581 -16.60 0.85 28.32
C ASP A 581 -16.09 -0.59 28.54
N GLY A 582 -16.06 -1.42 27.49
CA GLY A 582 -15.74 -2.85 27.57
C GLY A 582 -16.91 -3.74 27.99
N SER A 583 -18.11 -3.19 28.19
CA SER A 583 -19.32 -3.98 28.45
C SER A 583 -19.78 -4.70 27.18
N VAL A 584 -20.19 -5.95 27.32
CA VAL A 584 -20.73 -6.77 26.23
C VAL A 584 -22.14 -7.22 26.56
N TYR A 585 -23.07 -6.91 25.66
CA TYR A 585 -24.48 -7.26 25.74
C TYR A 585 -24.78 -8.39 24.75
N VAL A 586 -25.39 -9.46 25.24
CA VAL A 586 -25.78 -10.61 24.43
C VAL A 586 -27.29 -10.63 24.29
N TRP A 587 -27.76 -10.48 23.05
CA TRP A 587 -29.17 -10.43 22.68
C TRP A 587 -29.55 -11.69 21.93
N GLN A 588 -30.71 -12.27 22.25
CA GLN A 588 -31.27 -13.35 21.46
C GLN A 588 -31.99 -12.75 20.23
N MET A 589 -31.63 -13.18 19.01
CA MET A 589 -32.11 -12.56 17.77
C MET A 589 -33.55 -12.91 17.44
N ASP A 590 -33.99 -14.14 17.69
CA ASP A 590 -35.37 -14.55 17.38
C ASP A 590 -36.41 -13.89 18.29
N THR A 591 -36.09 -13.75 19.58
CA THR A 591 -37.01 -13.20 20.61
C THR A 591 -36.82 -11.70 20.82
N GLY A 592 -35.64 -11.17 20.52
CA GLY A 592 -35.26 -9.79 20.84
C GLY A 592 -35.03 -9.53 22.34
N ALA A 593 -34.86 -10.58 23.14
CA ALA A 593 -34.62 -10.46 24.58
C ALA A 593 -33.13 -10.29 24.88
N LEU A 594 -32.81 -9.45 25.87
CA LEU A 594 -31.47 -9.36 26.43
C LEU A 594 -31.22 -10.58 27.33
N ASP A 595 -30.26 -11.44 26.96
CA ASP A 595 -29.90 -12.63 27.74
C ASP A 595 -28.99 -12.24 28.92
N ARG A 596 -27.90 -11.52 28.65
CA ARG A 596 -26.92 -11.10 29.67
C ARG A 596 -26.13 -9.85 29.28
N CYS A 597 -25.61 -9.16 30.29
CA CYS A 597 -24.61 -8.11 30.18
C CYS A 597 -23.38 -8.52 30.99
N VAL A 598 -22.20 -8.46 30.38
CA VAL A 598 -20.95 -8.98 30.95
C VAL A 598 -19.86 -7.90 30.85
N MET A 599 -18.96 -7.85 31.82
CA MET A 599 -17.81 -6.94 31.88
C MET A 599 -16.54 -7.70 32.26
N GLY A 600 -15.37 -7.10 31.96
CA GLY A 600 -14.06 -7.65 32.31
C GLY A 600 -13.62 -8.79 31.39
N ILE A 601 -12.78 -9.70 31.91
CA ILE A 601 -12.12 -10.76 31.11
C ILE A 601 -13.15 -11.63 30.35
N THR A 602 -14.27 -11.97 30.99
CA THR A 602 -15.33 -12.76 30.35
C THR A 602 -15.98 -12.06 29.16
N ALA A 603 -16.03 -10.73 29.16
CA ALA A 603 -16.52 -9.96 28.00
C ALA A 603 -15.58 -10.10 26.80
N VAL A 604 -14.27 -10.03 27.06
CA VAL A 604 -13.22 -10.24 26.04
C VAL A 604 -13.27 -11.68 25.50
N GLU A 605 -13.41 -12.68 26.38
CA GLU A 605 -13.56 -14.08 25.98
C GLU A 605 -14.80 -14.30 25.10
N ILE A 606 -15.94 -13.68 25.43
CA ILE A 606 -17.16 -13.78 24.62
C ILE A 606 -16.94 -13.19 23.22
N LEU A 607 -16.32 -12.00 23.14
CA LEU A 607 -16.02 -11.37 21.85
C LEU A 607 -15.05 -12.21 21.02
N ASN A 608 -13.97 -12.72 21.64
CA ASN A 608 -12.97 -13.54 20.97
C ASN A 608 -13.55 -14.88 20.48
N ALA A 609 -14.42 -15.50 21.27
CA ALA A 609 -15.06 -16.75 20.87
C ALA A 609 -16.22 -16.54 19.87
N CYS A 610 -16.52 -15.31 19.46
CA CYS A 610 -17.35 -15.06 18.27
C CYS A 610 -16.51 -15.07 16.98
N ASP A 611 -15.18 -15.04 17.08
CA ASP A 611 -14.23 -15.00 15.97
C ASP A 611 -13.75 -16.39 15.54
N GLU A 612 -14.52 -17.46 15.81
CA GLU A 612 -14.27 -18.78 15.21
C GLU A 612 -14.42 -18.70 13.69
N ALA A 613 -13.33 -18.34 13.02
CA ALA A 613 -13.02 -18.77 11.68
C ALA A 613 -12.98 -20.29 11.73
N VAL A 614 -14.02 -20.96 11.22
CA VAL A 614 -14.13 -22.42 11.11
C VAL A 614 -12.81 -22.99 10.55
N PRO A 615 -11.96 -23.63 11.38
CA PRO A 615 -10.87 -24.43 10.88
C PRO A 615 -11.49 -25.79 10.55
N ALA A 616 -11.57 -26.14 9.28
CA ALA A 616 -12.15 -27.40 8.80
C ALA A 616 -11.34 -28.66 9.19
N ALA A 617 -10.62 -28.68 10.31
CA ALA A 617 -9.70 -29.78 10.64
C ALA A 617 -9.60 -30.19 12.13
N VAL A 618 -10.31 -29.57 13.08
CA VAL A 618 -10.17 -29.94 14.51
C VAL A 618 -11.51 -30.08 15.21
N ASP A 619 -12.31 -31.06 14.78
CA ASP A 619 -13.60 -31.40 15.39
C ASP A 619 -13.59 -32.79 16.05
N SER A 620 -12.46 -33.17 16.67
CA SER A 620 -12.28 -34.51 17.24
C SER A 620 -11.87 -34.59 18.72
N LEU A 621 -11.64 -33.48 19.44
CA LEU A 621 -11.12 -33.58 20.83
C LEU A 621 -11.79 -32.72 21.91
N SER A 622 -12.91 -32.03 21.65
CA SER A 622 -13.69 -31.44 22.75
C SER A 622 -14.68 -32.47 23.34
N HIS A 623 -14.50 -32.82 24.61
CA HIS A 623 -15.23 -33.89 25.31
C HIS A 623 -16.77 -33.80 25.15
N PRO A 624 -17.45 -34.87 24.68
CA PRO A 624 -18.91 -34.90 24.52
C PRO A 624 -19.71 -34.66 25.81
N ALA A 625 -19.07 -34.83 26.98
CA ALA A 625 -19.71 -34.74 28.28
C ALA A 625 -20.05 -33.29 28.69
N VAL A 626 -19.30 -32.28 28.22
CA VAL A 626 -19.55 -30.87 28.58
C VAL A 626 -20.75 -30.33 27.79
N ASN A 627 -20.82 -30.65 26.50
CA ASN A 627 -21.97 -30.33 25.65
C ASN A 627 -23.25 -31.06 26.08
N LEU A 628 -23.16 -32.32 26.54
CA LEU A 628 -24.33 -33.05 27.05
C LEU A 628 -24.86 -32.45 28.37
N LYS A 629 -23.97 -31.97 29.25
CA LYS A 629 -24.33 -31.37 30.54
C LYS A 629 -24.93 -29.95 30.38
N GLN A 630 -24.44 -29.17 29.42
CA GLN A 630 -25.03 -27.88 29.03
C GLN A 630 -26.34 -28.03 28.24
N ALA A 631 -26.49 -29.10 27.43
CA ALA A 631 -27.74 -29.41 26.74
C ALA A 631 -28.82 -29.94 27.69
N MET A 632 -28.48 -30.79 28.66
CA MET A 632 -29.43 -31.31 29.65
C MET A 632 -29.94 -30.25 30.63
N THR A 633 -29.19 -29.17 30.85
CA THR A 633 -29.61 -28.06 31.72
C THR A 633 -30.62 -27.11 31.07
N ARG A 634 -30.80 -27.15 29.73
CA ARG A 634 -31.63 -26.16 29.00
C ARG A 634 -32.97 -26.65 28.45
N ARG A 635 -33.41 -27.89 28.74
CA ARG A 635 -34.75 -28.45 28.41
C ARG A 635 -35.31 -28.05 27.02
N SER A 636 -34.46 -27.90 26.02
CA SER A 636 -34.86 -27.54 24.65
C SER A 636 -34.85 -28.80 23.77
N LEU A 637 -36.03 -29.38 23.54
CA LEU A 637 -36.21 -30.57 22.70
C LEU A 637 -35.90 -30.29 21.21
N ALA A 638 -35.89 -29.03 20.78
CA ALA A 638 -35.62 -28.64 19.39
C ALA A 638 -34.13 -28.78 19.03
N ALA A 639 -33.21 -28.44 19.95
CA ALA A 639 -31.76 -28.56 19.72
C ALA A 639 -31.32 -30.03 19.58
N LEU A 640 -31.91 -30.93 20.37
CA LEU A 640 -31.64 -32.38 20.30
C LEU A 640 -32.09 -33.04 19.00
N LYS A 641 -33.22 -32.57 18.43
CA LYS A 641 -33.76 -33.10 17.17
C LYS A 641 -32.91 -32.69 15.96
N ASN A 642 -32.36 -31.48 15.97
CA ASN A 642 -31.52 -30.97 14.89
C ASN A 642 -30.13 -31.63 14.85
N VAL A 643 -29.53 -31.92 16.01
CA VAL A 643 -28.25 -32.64 16.10
C VAL A 643 -28.38 -34.10 15.65
N ALA A 644 -29.50 -34.75 15.94
CA ALA A 644 -29.78 -36.12 15.50
C ALA A 644 -30.06 -36.21 13.99
N HIS A 645 -30.73 -35.21 13.40
CA HIS A 645 -30.94 -35.14 11.94
C HIS A 645 -29.65 -34.80 11.18
N GLN A 646 -28.84 -33.87 11.70
CA GLN A 646 -27.57 -33.48 11.06
C GLN A 646 -26.59 -34.65 10.94
N LYS A 647 -26.51 -35.56 11.93
CA LYS A 647 -25.63 -36.74 11.85
C LYS A 647 -26.09 -37.80 10.84
N LEU A 648 -27.39 -37.95 10.62
CA LEU A 648 -27.92 -38.86 9.60
C LEU A 648 -27.76 -38.28 8.18
N GLN A 649 -27.91 -36.96 8.03
CA GLN A 649 -27.67 -36.28 6.75
C GLN A 649 -26.18 -36.24 6.39
N THR A 650 -25.26 -35.98 7.32
CA THR A 650 -23.81 -35.98 7.02
C THR A 650 -23.29 -37.35 6.60
N LEU A 651 -23.79 -38.45 7.18
CA LEU A 651 -23.43 -39.80 6.74
C LEU A 651 -23.96 -40.14 5.34
N ALA A 652 -25.16 -39.69 4.99
CA ALA A 652 -25.72 -39.89 3.64
C ALA A 652 -25.05 -38.99 2.58
N THR A 653 -24.62 -37.78 2.97
CA THR A 653 -23.96 -36.84 2.05
C THR A 653 -22.49 -37.21 1.82
N ASN A 654 -21.80 -37.76 2.82
CA ASN A 654 -20.40 -38.18 2.69
C ASN A 654 -20.20 -39.43 1.83
N LEU A 655 -21.22 -40.28 1.68
CA LEU A 655 -21.21 -41.42 0.74
C LEU A 655 -21.47 -41.00 -0.72
N LEU A 656 -22.08 -39.84 -0.95
CA LEU A 656 -22.34 -39.27 -2.28
C LEU A 656 -21.32 -38.20 -2.69
N ALA A 657 -20.58 -37.60 -1.74
CA ALA A 657 -19.61 -36.54 -1.97
C ALA A 657 -18.18 -37.03 -2.29
N SER A 658 -17.92 -38.34 -2.27
CA SER A 658 -16.58 -38.90 -2.50
C SER A 658 -16.11 -38.89 -3.96
N GLU A 659 -16.95 -38.50 -4.93
CA GLU A 659 -16.56 -38.41 -6.34
C GLU A 659 -16.45 -36.96 -6.88
N ALA A 660 -16.71 -35.92 -6.07
CA ALA A 660 -16.80 -34.53 -6.55
C ALA A 660 -15.76 -33.54 -5.94
N SER A 661 -14.88 -33.96 -5.03
CA SER A 661 -14.08 -33.02 -4.22
C SER A 661 -12.69 -32.66 -4.74
N ASP A 662 -12.27 -33.11 -5.94
CA ASP A 662 -10.88 -32.87 -6.42
C ASP A 662 -10.72 -31.72 -7.43
N LYS A 663 -11.71 -30.81 -7.51
CA LYS A 663 -11.61 -29.55 -8.26
C LYS A 663 -12.13 -28.37 -7.46
N GLY A 664 -11.32 -27.82 -6.56
CA GLY A 664 -11.71 -26.58 -5.90
C GLY A 664 -10.82 -26.09 -4.78
N ASN A 665 -9.58 -25.68 -5.09
CA ASN A 665 -8.80 -24.77 -4.25
C ASN A 665 -7.78 -23.97 -5.08
N LEU A 666 -8.28 -23.28 -6.11
CA LEU A 666 -7.58 -22.14 -6.70
C LEU A 666 -8.20 -20.85 -6.13
N PRO A 667 -7.41 -19.82 -5.77
CA PRO A 667 -7.96 -18.56 -5.29
C PRO A 667 -8.89 -17.98 -6.37
N LYS A 668 -10.16 -17.77 -6.02
CA LYS A 668 -11.14 -17.08 -6.87
C LYS A 668 -10.58 -15.69 -7.19
N TYR A 669 -10.20 -15.44 -8.45
CA TYR A 669 -9.86 -14.11 -8.92
C TYR A 669 -11.05 -13.19 -8.67
N SER A 670 -10.79 -11.95 -8.22
CA SER A 670 -11.79 -10.89 -8.34
C SER A 670 -12.14 -10.76 -9.82
N HIS A 671 -13.38 -11.03 -10.21
CA HIS A 671 -13.84 -10.87 -11.59
C HIS A 671 -13.89 -9.39 -12.04
N ASN A 672 -13.49 -8.43 -11.20
CA ASN A 672 -13.63 -7.00 -11.44
C ASN A 672 -12.29 -6.36 -11.80
N SER A 673 -12.19 -5.76 -12.99
CA SER A 673 -11.02 -5.02 -13.47
C SER A 673 -10.81 -3.66 -12.79
N LEU A 674 -11.90 -3.03 -12.34
CA LEU A 674 -11.89 -1.78 -11.59
C LEU A 674 -12.65 -1.96 -10.28
N MET A 675 -12.06 -1.48 -9.20
CA MET A 675 -12.71 -1.30 -7.91
C MET A 675 -12.53 0.14 -7.43
N VAL A 676 -13.61 0.81 -7.03
CA VAL A 676 -13.53 2.14 -6.41
C VAL A 676 -13.79 2.01 -4.93
N GLN A 677 -12.81 2.37 -4.11
CA GLN A 677 -12.92 2.37 -2.66
C GLN A 677 -12.94 3.81 -2.15
N ALA A 678 -13.85 4.10 -1.22
CA ALA A 678 -13.80 5.33 -0.45
C ALA A 678 -12.95 5.13 0.81
N ILE A 679 -12.10 6.11 1.08
CA ILE A 679 -11.22 6.15 2.24
C ILE A 679 -11.54 7.42 3.00
N LYS A 680 -11.66 7.27 4.32
CA LYS A 680 -11.76 8.39 5.25
C LYS A 680 -10.52 8.39 6.12
N THR A 681 -9.89 9.55 6.20
CA THR A 681 -8.78 9.83 7.10
C THR A 681 -9.26 10.10 8.52
N ASN A 682 -10.42 10.76 8.63
CA ASN A 682 -11.15 10.98 9.87
C ASN A 682 -12.67 10.86 9.60
N LEU A 683 -13.49 10.63 10.63
CA LEU A 683 -14.96 10.54 10.52
C LEU A 683 -15.61 11.83 10.01
N THR A 684 -14.96 12.98 10.24
CA THR A 684 -15.42 14.30 9.78
C THR A 684 -15.07 14.60 8.33
N ASP A 685 -14.10 13.87 7.78
CA ASP A 685 -13.54 14.14 6.46
C ASP A 685 -14.45 13.64 5.33
N PRO A 686 -14.40 14.31 4.17
CA PRO A 686 -15.07 13.80 2.99
C PRO A 686 -14.41 12.51 2.50
N ASP A 687 -15.17 11.67 1.80
CA ASP A 687 -14.64 10.46 1.17
C ASP A 687 -13.61 10.83 0.10
N ILE A 688 -12.41 10.26 0.22
CA ILE A 688 -11.39 10.22 -0.82
C ILE A 688 -11.60 8.94 -1.64
N HIS A 689 -11.64 9.04 -2.97
CA HIS A 689 -11.86 7.87 -3.82
C HIS A 689 -10.55 7.34 -4.39
N VAL A 690 -10.27 6.06 -4.17
CA VAL A 690 -9.15 5.32 -4.74
C VAL A 690 -9.67 4.31 -5.76
N LEU A 691 -9.20 4.44 -6.99
CA LEU A 691 -9.50 3.55 -8.11
C LEU A 691 -8.40 2.47 -8.17
N PHE A 692 -8.73 1.24 -7.80
CA PHE A 692 -7.85 0.09 -7.93
C PHE A 692 -8.07 -0.58 -9.28
N PHE A 693 -7.04 -0.56 -10.12
CA PHE A 693 -7.02 -1.26 -11.40
C PHE A 693 -6.29 -2.59 -11.23
N ASP A 694 -7.00 -3.70 -11.42
CA ASP A 694 -6.41 -5.04 -11.49
C ASP A 694 -6.10 -5.34 -12.96
N VAL A 695 -4.81 -5.30 -13.29
CA VAL A 695 -4.33 -5.42 -14.67
C VAL A 695 -4.59 -6.80 -15.22
N GLU A 696 -4.39 -7.84 -14.42
CA GLU A 696 -4.62 -9.23 -14.82
C GLU A 696 -6.11 -9.46 -15.08
N ALA A 697 -6.99 -9.00 -14.19
CA ALA A 697 -8.43 -9.09 -14.38
C ALA A 697 -8.90 -8.29 -15.61
N LEU A 698 -8.33 -7.11 -15.87
CA LEU A 698 -8.62 -6.31 -17.05
C LEU A 698 -8.21 -7.02 -18.35
N ILE A 699 -7.02 -7.62 -18.40
CA ILE A 699 -6.55 -8.41 -19.55
C ILE A 699 -7.49 -9.59 -19.81
N ILE A 700 -7.86 -10.33 -18.77
CA ILE A 700 -8.78 -11.47 -18.88
C ILE A 700 -10.14 -11.02 -19.42
N GLN A 701 -10.70 -9.94 -18.88
CA GLN A 701 -11.98 -9.40 -19.34
C GLN A 701 -11.93 -8.96 -20.81
N LEU A 702 -10.87 -8.23 -21.19
CA LEU A 702 -10.64 -7.77 -22.55
C LEU A 702 -10.61 -8.98 -23.52
N LEU A 703 -9.78 -9.98 -23.24
CA LEU A 703 -9.66 -11.17 -24.09
C LEU A 703 -10.94 -12.00 -24.15
N THR A 704 -11.68 -12.07 -23.03
CA THR A 704 -12.97 -12.76 -22.96
C THR A 704 -14.03 -12.06 -23.82
N GLU A 705 -14.08 -10.72 -23.76
CA GLU A 705 -15.00 -9.90 -24.55
C GLU A 705 -14.70 -10.06 -26.06
N GLU A 706 -13.43 -10.05 -26.46
CA GLU A 706 -13.02 -10.30 -27.86
C GLU A 706 -13.38 -11.73 -28.31
N ALA A 707 -13.14 -12.75 -27.48
CA ALA A 707 -13.52 -14.13 -27.80
C ALA A 707 -15.04 -14.36 -27.91
N SER A 708 -15.83 -13.52 -27.23
CA SER A 708 -17.30 -13.56 -27.28
C SER A 708 -17.88 -12.91 -28.53
N ARG A 709 -17.11 -12.09 -29.26
CA ARG A 709 -17.58 -11.43 -30.49
C ARG A 709 -17.88 -12.49 -31.57
N PRO A 710 -19.06 -12.46 -32.19
CA PRO A 710 -19.39 -13.40 -33.26
C PRO A 710 -18.43 -13.17 -34.43
N ASN A 711 -17.52 -14.13 -34.65
CA ASN A 711 -16.64 -14.13 -35.81
C ASN A 711 -17.47 -14.25 -37.10
N THR A 712 -17.70 -13.14 -37.78
CA THR A 712 -18.40 -13.10 -39.09
C THR A 712 -17.59 -13.70 -40.24
N ALA A 713 -16.41 -14.27 -39.97
CA ALA A 713 -15.46 -14.71 -41.00
C ALA A 713 -15.42 -16.23 -41.24
N LEU A 714 -16.21 -17.05 -40.54
CA LEU A 714 -16.20 -18.52 -40.75
C LEU A 714 -17.61 -19.14 -40.71
N ILE A 715 -18.48 -18.73 -41.62
CA ILE A 715 -19.59 -19.58 -42.08
C ILE A 715 -19.69 -19.47 -43.60
N SER A 716 -18.87 -20.24 -44.31
CA SER A 716 -19.21 -20.71 -45.66
C SER A 716 -19.14 -22.25 -45.65
N PRO A 717 -20.25 -22.96 -45.90
CA PRO A 717 -20.33 -24.41 -45.75
C PRO A 717 -19.75 -25.19 -46.96
N GLU A 718 -18.72 -24.67 -47.64
CA GLU A 718 -18.23 -25.27 -48.89
C GLU A 718 -16.83 -25.91 -48.82
N ASN A 719 -16.08 -25.75 -47.73
CA ASN A 719 -14.71 -26.30 -47.63
C ASN A 719 -14.56 -27.59 -46.80
N LEU A 720 -15.67 -28.25 -46.42
CA LEU A 720 -15.65 -29.44 -45.57
C LEU A 720 -15.68 -30.80 -46.31
N GLN A 721 -15.46 -30.83 -47.64
CA GLN A 721 -15.55 -32.09 -48.40
C GLN A 721 -14.33 -32.52 -49.24
N LYS A 722 -13.17 -31.86 -49.17
CA LYS A 722 -11.97 -32.37 -49.86
C LYS A 722 -10.68 -32.14 -49.06
N ALA A 723 -10.39 -33.04 -48.14
CA ALA A 723 -9.02 -33.30 -47.68
C ALA A 723 -8.94 -34.67 -46.98
N SER A 724 -8.96 -35.74 -47.76
CA SER A 724 -8.43 -37.04 -47.34
C SER A 724 -7.21 -37.36 -48.21
N GLY A 725 -6.02 -37.37 -47.61
CA GLY A 725 -4.81 -37.96 -48.17
C GLY A 725 -3.60 -37.02 -48.28
N GLY A 726 -2.48 -37.41 -47.65
CA GLY A 726 -1.14 -36.90 -47.97
C GLY A 726 -0.30 -36.51 -46.75
N SER A 727 0.74 -37.30 -46.48
CA SER A 727 1.74 -37.13 -45.41
C SER A 727 2.87 -36.13 -45.74
N ASP A 728 3.45 -35.57 -44.67
CA ASP A 728 4.85 -35.15 -44.49
C ASP A 728 5.36 -33.76 -44.97
N LYS A 729 5.48 -32.80 -44.02
CA LYS A 729 6.74 -32.23 -43.44
C LYS A 729 6.62 -30.75 -43.00
N GLY A 730 6.93 -30.50 -41.72
CA GLY A 730 7.69 -29.35 -41.18
C GLY A 730 7.08 -27.93 -41.25
N GLY A 731 6.62 -27.40 -40.10
CA GLY A 731 6.41 -25.96 -39.91
C GLY A 731 5.46 -25.61 -38.77
N SER A 732 5.97 -24.90 -37.77
CA SER A 732 5.29 -24.41 -36.55
C SER A 732 3.92 -23.76 -36.80
N PHE A 733 2.83 -24.47 -36.50
CA PHE A 733 1.44 -23.95 -36.55
C PHE A 733 0.48 -24.78 -35.66
N LEU A 734 0.79 -24.96 -34.36
CA LEU A 734 -0.05 -25.81 -33.48
C LEU A 734 -0.48 -25.23 -32.11
N THR A 735 -0.08 -24.01 -31.74
CA THR A 735 -0.39 -23.47 -30.40
C THR A 735 -1.79 -22.85 -30.26
N GLY A 736 -2.42 -22.37 -31.34
CA GLY A 736 -3.74 -21.72 -31.27
C GLY A 736 -4.95 -22.66 -31.31
N LYS A 737 -4.84 -23.82 -31.98
CA LYS A 737 -5.99 -24.74 -32.18
C LYS A 737 -6.28 -25.62 -30.96
N ARG A 738 -5.29 -25.95 -30.13
CA ARG A 738 -5.50 -26.79 -28.93
C ARG A 738 -6.24 -26.05 -27.82
N ALA A 739 -5.99 -24.76 -27.63
CA ALA A 739 -6.74 -23.95 -26.66
C ALA A 739 -8.21 -23.83 -27.07
N ALA A 740 -8.51 -23.53 -28.33
CA ALA A 740 -9.88 -23.44 -28.82
C ALA A 740 -10.67 -24.76 -28.66
N VAL A 741 -10.03 -25.92 -28.88
CA VAL A 741 -10.68 -27.23 -28.71
C VAL A 741 -10.93 -27.57 -27.24
N LEU A 742 -9.98 -27.26 -26.34
CA LEU A 742 -10.15 -27.43 -24.90
C LEU A 742 -11.24 -26.50 -24.34
N PHE A 743 -11.34 -25.26 -24.84
CA PHE A 743 -12.39 -24.31 -24.44
C PHE A 743 -13.77 -24.66 -25.00
N GLN A 744 -13.84 -25.24 -26.21
CA GLN A 744 -15.09 -25.74 -26.77
C GLN A 744 -15.64 -26.92 -25.96
N GLN A 745 -14.77 -27.83 -25.49
CA GLN A 745 -15.17 -28.95 -24.62
C GLN A 745 -15.71 -28.48 -23.27
N VAL A 746 -15.11 -27.44 -22.67
CA VAL A 746 -15.58 -26.83 -21.41
C VAL A 746 -16.91 -26.10 -21.59
N LYS A 747 -17.12 -25.44 -22.74
CA LYS A 747 -18.37 -24.76 -23.07
C LYS A 747 -19.54 -25.74 -23.26
N GLU A 748 -19.30 -26.90 -23.87
CA GLU A 748 -20.33 -27.94 -24.02
C GLU A 748 -20.67 -28.62 -22.68
N THR A 749 -19.68 -28.85 -21.80
CA THR A 749 -19.96 -29.40 -20.45
C THR A 749 -20.72 -28.43 -19.55
N ILE A 750 -20.51 -27.12 -19.69
CA ILE A 750 -21.27 -26.09 -18.96
C ILE A 750 -22.69 -25.95 -19.52
N LYS A 751 -22.86 -26.11 -20.84
CA LYS A 751 -24.17 -26.03 -21.51
C LYS A 751 -25.05 -27.25 -21.24
N GLU A 752 -24.46 -28.44 -21.05
CA GLU A 752 -25.19 -29.63 -20.60
C GLU A 752 -25.65 -29.51 -19.13
N ASN A 753 -24.81 -28.97 -18.24
CA ASN A 753 -25.20 -28.75 -16.83
C ASN A 753 -26.29 -27.67 -16.63
N ILE A 754 -26.40 -26.69 -17.54
CA ILE A 754 -27.44 -25.64 -17.47
C ILE A 754 -28.78 -26.14 -18.03
N LYS A 755 -28.78 -27.19 -18.85
CA LYS A 755 -30.00 -27.73 -19.47
C LYS A 755 -30.83 -28.61 -18.53
N GLU A 756 -30.28 -29.04 -17.39
CA GLU A 756 -31.03 -29.77 -16.36
C GLU A 756 -31.76 -28.87 -15.35
N HIS A 757 -31.61 -27.54 -15.41
CA HIS A 757 -32.23 -26.59 -14.46
C HIS A 757 -33.26 -25.61 -15.05
N LEU A 758 -33.84 -25.92 -16.23
CA LEU A 758 -34.89 -25.09 -16.85
C LEU A 758 -36.19 -25.89 -17.04
N LEU A 759 -36.92 -26.06 -15.94
CA LEU A 759 -38.34 -26.35 -15.91
C LEU A 759 -38.92 -25.55 -14.73
N ASP A 760 -39.28 -24.27 -14.94
CA ASP A 760 -40.26 -23.50 -14.13
C ASP A 760 -40.43 -22.01 -14.60
N ASP A 761 -40.34 -21.71 -15.91
CA ASP A 761 -40.43 -20.32 -16.44
C ASP A 761 -41.73 -20.00 -17.20
N GLU A 762 -42.87 -20.63 -16.88
CA GLU A 762 -44.14 -20.37 -17.59
C GLU A 762 -44.97 -19.19 -17.02
N ASP A 763 -44.58 -18.59 -15.88
CA ASP A 763 -45.38 -17.56 -15.19
C ASP A 763 -45.00 -16.08 -15.50
N GLU A 764 -43.84 -15.80 -16.11
CA GLU A 764 -43.38 -14.42 -16.36
C GLU A 764 -44.04 -13.74 -17.59
N ASP A 765 -44.55 -14.53 -18.54
CA ASP A 765 -45.12 -14.00 -19.79
C ASP A 765 -46.54 -13.42 -19.63
N GLU A 766 -47.31 -13.84 -18.62
CA GLU A 766 -48.66 -13.30 -18.37
C GLU A 766 -48.65 -11.88 -17.78
N GLU A 767 -47.62 -11.51 -17.02
CA GLU A 767 -47.54 -10.20 -16.36
C GLU A 767 -47.15 -9.07 -17.35
N LEU A 768 -46.34 -9.40 -18.36
CA LEU A 768 -45.96 -8.52 -19.47
C LEU A 768 -47.12 -8.18 -20.42
N ILE A 769 -48.14 -9.04 -20.49
CA ILE A 769 -49.34 -8.82 -21.29
C ILE A 769 -50.33 -7.90 -20.57
N ARG A 770 -50.35 -7.89 -19.22
CA ARG A 770 -51.19 -6.97 -18.42
C ARG A 770 -50.67 -5.53 -18.45
N GLN A 771 -49.35 -5.32 -18.38
CA GLN A 771 -48.76 -3.97 -18.45
C GLN A 771 -48.99 -3.26 -19.79
N ARG A 772 -49.18 -4.01 -20.89
CA ARG A 772 -49.41 -3.43 -22.22
C ARG A 772 -50.82 -2.86 -22.41
N ARG A 773 -51.76 -3.10 -21.50
CA ARG A 773 -53.17 -2.65 -21.62
C ARG A 773 -53.48 -1.32 -20.92
N GLU A 774 -52.57 -0.77 -20.11
CA GLU A 774 -52.81 0.47 -19.34
C GLU A 774 -52.15 1.73 -19.93
N ASP A 775 -51.44 1.61 -21.06
CA ASP A 775 -50.59 2.66 -21.64
C ASP A 775 -51.33 3.66 -22.57
N GLY A 776 -52.64 3.84 -22.36
CA GLY A 776 -53.56 4.50 -23.29
C GLY A 776 -53.85 5.99 -23.08
N ASP A 777 -53.25 6.68 -22.11
CA ASP A 777 -53.65 8.05 -21.74
C ASP A 777 -52.54 9.12 -22.00
N PRO A 778 -52.75 10.16 -22.84
CA PRO A 778 -51.67 11.03 -23.32
C PRO A 778 -51.19 12.11 -22.35
N GLU A 779 -51.87 12.35 -21.22
CA GLU A 779 -51.64 13.56 -20.39
C GLU A 779 -50.71 13.38 -19.18
N TYR A 780 -50.15 12.18 -18.95
CA TYR A 780 -49.29 11.89 -17.77
C TYR A 780 -47.76 11.85 -18.09
N ARG A 781 -47.31 12.28 -19.27
CA ARG A 781 -45.92 12.11 -19.75
C ARG A 781 -44.88 13.13 -19.24
N SER A 782 -45.22 14.02 -18.31
CA SER A 782 -44.34 15.16 -17.94
C SER A 782 -43.36 14.93 -16.77
N SER A 783 -43.38 13.78 -16.06
CA SER A 783 -42.60 13.64 -14.81
C SER A 783 -41.80 12.35 -14.62
N LYS A 784 -41.68 11.48 -15.63
CA LYS A 784 -40.82 10.28 -15.55
C LYS A 784 -39.48 10.52 -16.24
N SER A 785 -38.40 10.53 -15.46
CA SER A 785 -37.04 10.39 -15.99
C SER A 785 -36.95 9.11 -16.82
N LYS A 786 -36.39 9.21 -18.03
CA LYS A 786 -36.24 8.08 -18.96
C LYS A 786 -35.64 6.86 -18.23
N PRO A 787 -36.17 5.64 -18.43
CA PRO A 787 -35.49 4.43 -17.98
C PRO A 787 -34.11 4.38 -18.67
N LEU A 788 -33.07 4.05 -17.90
CA LEU A 788 -31.72 3.86 -18.44
C LEU A 788 -31.67 2.52 -19.18
N THR A 789 -32.34 2.44 -20.32
CA THR A 789 -32.08 1.37 -21.29
C THR A 789 -30.66 1.59 -21.83
N LEU A 790 -29.72 0.79 -21.31
CA LEU A 790 -28.60 0.20 -22.04
C LEU A 790 -28.19 0.96 -23.31
N LEU A 791 -27.40 2.02 -23.16
CA LEU A 791 -26.29 2.17 -24.10
C LEU A 791 -25.27 1.15 -23.65
N GLU A 792 -25.04 0.12 -24.46
CA GLU A 792 -23.90 -0.80 -24.36
C GLU A 792 -22.61 0.02 -24.50
N TYR A 793 -22.20 0.68 -23.42
CA TYR A 793 -20.82 1.14 -23.28
C TYR A 793 -20.00 -0.07 -22.89
N ASN A 794 -18.96 -0.39 -23.68
CA ASN A 794 -17.98 -1.39 -23.31
C ASN A 794 -17.19 -0.88 -22.11
N LEU A 795 -17.71 -1.12 -20.90
CA LEU A 795 -17.11 -0.70 -19.63
C LEU A 795 -15.64 -1.12 -19.53
N THR A 796 -15.32 -2.31 -20.02
CA THR A 796 -13.96 -2.85 -20.11
C THR A 796 -13.04 -1.94 -20.93
N MET A 797 -13.49 -1.53 -22.13
CA MET A 797 -12.73 -0.66 -23.02
C MET A 797 -12.58 0.76 -22.45
N ASP A 798 -13.63 1.31 -21.83
CA ASP A 798 -13.55 2.62 -21.15
C ASP A 798 -12.57 2.57 -19.96
N THR A 799 -12.53 1.44 -19.25
CA THR A 799 -11.61 1.22 -18.11
C THR A 799 -10.17 1.12 -18.60
N ALA A 800 -9.92 0.37 -19.67
CA ALA A 800 -8.62 0.30 -20.32
C ALA A 800 -8.17 1.67 -20.88
N LYS A 801 -9.10 2.43 -21.48
CA LYS A 801 -8.85 3.78 -21.99
C LYS A 801 -8.42 4.73 -20.87
N LEU A 802 -9.17 4.77 -19.77
CA LEU A 802 -8.87 5.58 -18.59
C LEU A 802 -7.48 5.23 -18.05
N PHE A 803 -7.23 3.94 -17.83
CA PHE A 803 -6.00 3.47 -17.21
C PHE A 803 -4.75 3.73 -18.08
N MET A 804 -4.79 3.36 -19.36
CA MET A 804 -3.68 3.62 -20.29
C MET A 804 -3.41 5.11 -20.46
N SER A 805 -4.46 5.93 -20.50
CA SER A 805 -4.34 7.39 -20.62
C SER A 805 -3.65 8.04 -19.41
N CYS A 806 -3.91 7.54 -18.20
CA CYS A 806 -3.26 8.00 -16.97
C CYS A 806 -1.80 7.56 -16.88
N LEU A 807 -1.46 6.38 -17.38
CA LEU A 807 -0.10 5.82 -17.26
C LEU A 807 0.86 6.33 -18.34
N HIS A 808 0.37 6.72 -19.52
CA HIS A 808 1.25 7.10 -20.62
C HIS A 808 2.12 8.33 -20.31
N ALA A 809 3.38 8.30 -20.77
CA ALA A 809 4.37 9.35 -20.54
C ALA A 809 4.22 10.55 -21.50
N TRP A 810 3.08 11.24 -21.40
CA TRP A 810 2.74 12.38 -22.24
C TRP A 810 3.82 13.49 -22.20
N GLY A 811 4.08 14.11 -23.35
CA GLY A 811 5.02 15.23 -23.48
C GLY A 811 6.48 14.83 -23.61
N LEU A 812 6.84 13.54 -23.54
CA LEU A 812 8.21 13.07 -23.82
C LEU A 812 8.45 12.84 -25.33
N ASN A 813 7.44 12.41 -26.07
CA ASN A 813 7.52 12.19 -27.51
C ASN A 813 6.27 12.72 -28.21
N SER A 814 6.37 13.89 -28.82
CA SER A 814 5.22 14.56 -29.45
C SER A 814 4.61 13.77 -30.62
N VAL A 815 5.42 13.01 -31.36
CA VAL A 815 4.95 12.22 -32.51
C VAL A 815 4.12 11.03 -32.02
N LEU A 816 4.58 10.37 -30.96
CA LEU A 816 3.82 9.27 -30.35
C LEU A 816 2.56 9.78 -29.64
N ASP A 817 2.62 10.95 -29.00
CA ASP A 817 1.46 11.59 -28.39
C ASP A 817 0.34 11.86 -29.41
N GLU A 818 0.69 12.35 -30.61
CA GLU A 818 -0.27 12.57 -31.71
C GLU A 818 -0.88 11.24 -32.18
N LEU A 819 -0.06 10.19 -32.31
CA LEU A 819 -0.54 8.85 -32.66
C LEU A 819 -1.51 8.29 -31.61
N CYS A 820 -1.21 8.49 -30.31
CA CYS A 820 -2.05 8.03 -29.21
C CYS A 820 -3.41 8.73 -29.20
N LEU A 821 -3.44 10.03 -29.49
CA LEU A 821 -4.68 10.80 -29.59
C LEU A 821 -5.50 10.43 -30.83
N ASP A 822 -4.89 10.49 -32.01
CA ASP A 822 -5.61 10.46 -33.28
C ASP A 822 -5.97 9.04 -33.74
N ARG A 823 -5.15 8.04 -33.42
CA ARG A 823 -5.31 6.66 -33.90
C ARG A 823 -5.74 5.69 -32.81
N LEU A 824 -5.10 5.76 -31.65
CA LEU A 824 -5.44 4.86 -30.53
C LEU A 824 -6.66 5.36 -29.75
N GLY A 825 -6.96 6.66 -29.80
CA GLY A 825 -8.11 7.28 -29.13
C GLY A 825 -7.91 7.47 -27.62
N MET A 826 -6.67 7.52 -27.14
CA MET A 826 -6.32 7.84 -25.76
C MET A 826 -6.60 9.32 -25.46
N LEU A 827 -6.68 9.69 -24.18
CA LEU A 827 -6.95 11.06 -23.75
C LEU A 827 -5.81 11.62 -22.90
N LYS A 828 -5.47 12.89 -23.09
CA LYS A 828 -4.40 13.54 -22.33
C LYS A 828 -4.90 13.97 -20.94
N PRO A 829 -4.20 13.69 -19.84
CA PRO A 829 -4.53 14.24 -18.52
C PRO A 829 -4.40 15.77 -18.48
N HIS A 830 -5.30 16.45 -17.76
CA HIS A 830 -5.22 17.92 -17.55
C HIS A 830 -4.66 18.35 -16.19
N CYS A 831 -4.46 17.39 -15.29
CA CYS A 831 -3.87 17.58 -13.97
C CYS A 831 -2.86 16.46 -13.69
N SER A 832 -1.99 16.66 -12.69
CA SER A 832 -1.13 15.59 -12.19
C SER A 832 -1.99 14.47 -11.63
N VAL A 833 -1.74 13.24 -12.08
CA VAL A 833 -2.42 12.04 -11.56
C VAL A 833 -1.69 11.59 -10.30
N SER A 834 -2.42 11.42 -9.20
CA SER A 834 -1.90 10.86 -7.96
C SER A 834 -1.97 9.34 -7.99
N PHE A 835 -0.82 8.69 -7.89
CA PHE A 835 -0.72 7.22 -7.87
C PHE A 835 -0.59 6.71 -6.43
N GLY A 836 -0.88 5.42 -6.24
CA GLY A 836 -0.61 4.72 -5.00
C GLY A 836 0.25 3.47 -5.20
N LEU A 837 0.74 2.94 -4.09
CA LEU A 837 1.47 1.68 -4.02
C LEU A 837 0.81 0.81 -2.94
N LEU A 838 0.41 -0.40 -3.32
CA LEU A 838 -0.03 -1.41 -2.38
C LEU A 838 1.16 -2.28 -1.96
N SER A 839 1.40 -2.30 -0.65
CA SER A 839 2.41 -3.13 -0.02
C SER A 839 1.80 -4.43 0.50
N ARG A 840 2.64 -5.29 1.12
CA ARG A 840 2.14 -6.50 1.78
C ARG A 840 1.29 -6.14 3.00
N GLY A 841 0.44 -7.06 3.45
CA GLY A 841 -0.45 -6.82 4.59
C GLY A 841 -1.60 -5.85 4.31
N GLY A 842 -1.76 -5.34 3.09
CA GLY A 842 -2.80 -4.37 2.74
C GLY A 842 -2.42 -2.91 3.07
N HIS A 843 -1.19 -2.66 3.51
CA HIS A 843 -0.68 -1.31 3.71
C HIS A 843 -0.54 -0.57 2.37
N MET A 844 -0.74 0.75 2.39
CA MET A 844 -0.83 1.54 1.18
C MET A 844 -0.07 2.85 1.31
N SER A 845 0.58 3.27 0.25
CA SER A 845 1.16 4.61 0.10
C SER A 845 0.42 5.34 -1.00
N LEU A 846 -0.07 6.55 -0.74
CA LEU A 846 -0.81 7.37 -1.67
C LEU A 846 -0.08 8.69 -1.89
N MET A 847 0.23 9.00 -3.14
CA MET A 847 0.98 10.21 -3.48
C MET A 847 0.07 11.44 -3.45
N LEU A 848 0.52 12.48 -2.75
CA LEU A 848 -0.24 13.72 -2.60
C LEU A 848 -0.17 14.56 -3.89
N PRO A 849 -1.20 15.35 -4.21
CA PRO A 849 -1.15 16.24 -5.37
C PRO A 849 0.04 17.21 -5.26
N GLY A 850 0.76 17.42 -6.36
CA GLY A 850 1.94 18.29 -6.38
C GLY A 850 3.27 17.63 -6.03
N TYR A 851 3.29 16.31 -5.76
CA TYR A 851 4.51 15.53 -5.47
C TYR A 851 5.64 15.69 -6.51
N ASN A 852 5.31 16.10 -7.74
CA ASN A 852 6.23 16.22 -8.86
C ASN A 852 6.67 17.66 -9.16
N GLN A 853 6.29 18.63 -8.32
CA GLN A 853 6.77 20.00 -8.50
C GLN A 853 8.24 20.09 -8.04
N PRO A 854 9.17 20.58 -8.89
CA PRO A 854 10.53 20.79 -8.46
C PRO A 854 10.54 21.76 -7.28
N VAL A 855 11.18 21.35 -6.18
CA VAL A 855 11.32 22.19 -4.99
C VAL A 855 12.38 23.24 -5.30
N GLY A 856 11.98 24.52 -5.35
CA GLY A 856 12.82 25.65 -5.72
C GLY A 856 12.25 26.46 -6.89
N LYS A 857 12.21 27.79 -6.73
CA LYS A 857 11.92 28.70 -7.85
C LYS A 857 13.00 28.52 -8.92
N PRO A 858 12.65 28.42 -10.23
CA PRO A 858 13.66 28.71 -11.24
C PRO A 858 14.12 30.14 -10.98
N SER A 859 15.42 30.30 -10.72
CA SER A 859 16.03 31.60 -10.52
C SER A 859 15.62 32.54 -11.66
N TYR A 860 15.16 33.73 -11.29
CA TYR A 860 14.95 34.85 -12.20
C TYR A 860 16.32 35.26 -12.76
N ASP A 861 16.83 34.53 -13.76
CA ASP A 861 17.98 34.96 -14.57
C ASP A 861 18.13 34.17 -15.89
N SER A 862 17.03 33.69 -16.47
CA SER A 862 16.96 33.40 -17.90
C SER A 862 15.84 34.23 -18.52
N VAL A 863 16.23 35.39 -19.03
CA VAL A 863 15.40 36.21 -19.94
C VAL A 863 15.31 35.48 -21.29
N GLU A 864 14.56 34.37 -21.32
CA GLU A 864 14.04 33.79 -22.55
C GLU A 864 12.51 33.88 -22.52
N LEU A 865 12.03 35.00 -23.06
CA LEU A 865 10.71 35.22 -23.64
C LEU A 865 9.59 34.20 -23.29
N GLY A 866 8.96 34.37 -22.13
CA GLY A 866 7.50 34.21 -21.97
C GLY A 866 6.83 32.88 -22.42
N ARG A 867 7.51 31.73 -22.40
CA ARG A 867 6.80 30.43 -22.44
C ARG A 867 6.48 29.99 -21.02
N LYS A 868 5.22 30.18 -20.60
CA LYS A 868 4.65 29.36 -19.51
C LYS A 868 4.89 27.89 -19.89
N MET A 869 5.71 27.18 -19.13
CA MET A 869 5.84 25.71 -19.25
C MET A 869 4.43 25.14 -19.21
N SER A 870 4.00 24.44 -20.26
CA SER A 870 2.65 23.88 -20.26
C SER A 870 2.61 22.72 -19.25
N ILE A 871 1.48 22.55 -18.56
CA ILE A 871 1.23 21.45 -17.62
C ILE A 871 1.63 20.09 -18.21
N THR A 872 1.57 19.97 -19.54
CA THR A 872 1.92 18.77 -20.32
C THR A 872 3.41 18.44 -20.37
N GLU A 873 4.34 19.41 -20.30
CA GLU A 873 5.79 19.12 -20.31
C GLU A 873 6.32 18.62 -18.94
N GLY A 874 5.63 18.96 -17.84
CA GLY A 874 5.98 18.51 -16.50
C GLY A 874 5.43 17.12 -16.12
N LEU A 875 4.33 16.68 -16.75
CA LEU A 875 3.61 15.47 -16.37
C LEU A 875 4.39 14.18 -16.65
N GLY A 876 4.97 14.04 -17.85
CA GLY A 876 5.77 12.87 -18.22
C GLY A 876 7.11 12.80 -17.46
N LYS A 877 7.75 13.95 -17.21
CA LYS A 877 9.04 14.03 -16.53
C LYS A 877 8.97 13.74 -15.04
N GLY A 878 7.86 14.11 -14.39
CA GLY A 878 7.68 13.92 -12.95
C GLY A 878 7.26 12.52 -12.52
N THR A 879 6.51 11.80 -13.36
CA THR A 879 5.83 10.53 -12.96
C THR A 879 6.79 9.35 -12.83
N TYR A 880 7.80 9.26 -13.69
CA TYR A 880 8.75 8.14 -13.72
C TYR A 880 10.04 8.40 -12.91
N GLY A 881 10.12 9.55 -12.23
CA GLY A 881 11.23 9.93 -11.36
C GLY A 881 10.96 9.79 -9.86
N VAL A 882 9.75 9.34 -9.48
CA VAL A 882 9.26 9.37 -8.09
C VAL A 882 9.83 8.22 -7.26
N SER A 883 9.61 7.00 -7.74
CA SER A 883 9.83 5.76 -7.00
C SER A 883 10.13 4.63 -7.98
N ARG A 884 11.08 3.76 -7.61
CA ARG A 884 11.43 2.60 -8.45
C ARG A 884 10.29 1.59 -8.48
N ALA A 885 9.60 1.37 -7.36
CA ALA A 885 8.47 0.47 -7.27
C ALA A 885 7.29 0.92 -8.15
N VAL A 886 6.91 2.20 -8.06
CA VAL A 886 5.83 2.78 -8.87
C VAL A 886 6.16 2.69 -10.36
N THR A 887 7.39 3.10 -10.74
CA THR A 887 7.86 2.96 -12.13
C THR A 887 7.77 1.52 -12.63
N THR A 888 8.17 0.54 -11.82
CA THR A 888 8.10 -0.87 -12.21
C THR A 888 6.67 -1.34 -12.49
N GLN A 889 5.73 -1.00 -11.61
CA GLN A 889 4.32 -1.36 -11.80
C GLN A 889 3.70 -0.65 -13.01
N HIS A 890 4.01 0.63 -13.20
CA HIS A 890 3.54 1.40 -14.37
C HIS A 890 4.02 0.76 -15.68
N LEU A 891 5.32 0.47 -15.79
CA LEU A 891 5.90 -0.14 -17.00
C LEU A 891 5.30 -1.51 -17.30
N LEU A 892 5.20 -2.38 -16.30
CA LEU A 892 4.56 -3.69 -16.46
C LEU A 892 3.11 -3.57 -16.97
N SER A 893 2.36 -2.61 -16.43
CA SER A 893 0.94 -2.44 -16.74
C SER A 893 0.71 -1.88 -18.14
N VAL A 894 1.49 -0.86 -18.53
CA VAL A 894 1.39 -0.26 -19.86
C VAL A 894 1.79 -1.24 -20.96
N ILE A 895 2.91 -1.96 -20.75
CA ILE A 895 3.43 -2.89 -21.76
C ILE A 895 2.51 -4.11 -21.90
N SER A 896 2.06 -4.70 -20.78
CA SER A 896 1.15 -5.85 -20.82
C SER A 896 -0.16 -5.51 -21.53
N LEU A 897 -0.80 -4.39 -21.19
CA LEU A 897 -2.04 -3.96 -21.85
C LEU A 897 -1.85 -3.56 -23.32
N ALA A 898 -0.73 -2.91 -23.66
CA ALA A 898 -0.42 -2.61 -25.06
C ALA A 898 -0.26 -3.90 -25.89
N ASN A 899 0.41 -4.91 -25.34
CA ASN A 899 0.55 -6.22 -25.99
C ASN A 899 -0.82 -6.93 -26.14
N THR A 900 -1.69 -6.84 -25.13
CA THR A 900 -3.06 -7.38 -25.21
C THR A 900 -3.89 -6.66 -26.28
N LEU A 901 -3.87 -5.33 -26.33
CA LEU A 901 -4.63 -4.57 -27.32
C LEU A 901 -4.08 -4.77 -28.74
N MET A 902 -2.77 -4.98 -28.88
CA MET A 902 -2.13 -5.33 -30.15
C MET A 902 -2.53 -6.73 -30.66
N SER A 903 -2.79 -7.69 -29.76
CA SER A 903 -3.21 -9.05 -30.13
C SER A 903 -4.68 -9.14 -30.55
N MET A 904 -5.50 -8.16 -30.16
CA MET A 904 -6.90 -8.04 -30.54
C MET A 904 -7.10 -7.49 -31.95
N THR A 905 -8.24 -7.80 -32.55
CA THR A 905 -8.53 -7.39 -33.93
C THR A 905 -8.97 -5.92 -33.99
N ASN A 906 -8.15 -5.02 -34.57
CA ASN A 906 -8.49 -3.59 -34.74
C ASN A 906 -8.85 -2.85 -33.43
N ALA A 907 -8.25 -3.20 -32.30
CA ALA A 907 -8.58 -2.59 -31.01
C ALA A 907 -8.14 -1.11 -30.96
N THR A 908 -9.13 -0.22 -30.89
CA THR A 908 -8.95 1.24 -30.74
C THR A 908 -9.97 1.78 -29.75
N PHE A 909 -9.65 2.86 -29.04
CA PHE A 909 -10.57 3.57 -28.14
C PHE A 909 -11.45 4.61 -28.84
N ILE A 910 -11.44 4.62 -30.18
CA ILE A 910 -12.26 5.48 -31.03
C ILE A 910 -13.58 4.75 -31.30
N GLY A 911 -14.68 5.25 -30.73
CA GLY A 911 -15.99 4.66 -30.89
C GLY A 911 -16.47 4.66 -32.35
N ASP A 912 -17.22 3.63 -32.77
CA ASP A 912 -17.71 3.50 -34.15
C ASP A 912 -18.62 4.66 -34.61
N HIS A 913 -19.23 5.38 -33.67
CA HIS A 913 -19.99 6.60 -33.92
C HIS A 913 -19.11 7.81 -34.28
N MET A 914 -17.83 7.82 -33.91
CA MET A 914 -16.85 8.83 -34.33
C MET A 914 -16.23 8.54 -35.70
N LYS A 915 -16.28 7.28 -36.17
CA LYS A 915 -15.80 6.89 -37.51
C LYS A 915 -16.72 7.37 -38.64
N LYS A 916 -17.96 7.77 -38.34
CA LYS A 916 -18.89 8.37 -39.30
C LYS A 916 -18.90 9.88 -39.13
N GLY A 917 -18.11 10.59 -39.94
CA GLY A 917 -18.22 12.04 -40.05
C GLY A 917 -19.67 12.47 -40.38
N PRO A 918 -20.08 13.69 -40.03
CA PRO A 918 -21.46 14.15 -40.21
C PRO A 918 -21.81 14.14 -41.71
N THR A 919 -22.68 13.21 -42.12
CA THR A 919 -23.26 13.21 -43.46
C THR A 919 -24.21 14.40 -43.58
N ARG A 920 -23.75 15.45 -44.25
CA ARG A 920 -24.57 16.59 -44.61
C ARG A 920 -25.76 16.11 -45.47
N PRO A 921 -27.02 16.45 -45.14
CA PRO A 921 -28.14 16.03 -45.96
C PRO A 921 -28.04 16.67 -47.36
N PRO A 922 -28.45 15.97 -48.43
CA PRO A 922 -28.37 16.49 -49.80
C PRO A 922 -29.34 17.66 -49.94
N ARG A 923 -28.85 18.82 -50.37
CA ARG A 923 -29.70 19.94 -50.78
C ARG A 923 -30.12 19.75 -52.25
N PRO A 924 -31.38 20.03 -52.62
CA PRO A 924 -31.84 19.97 -54.01
C PRO A 924 -31.20 21.07 -54.89
N GLY A 925 -30.96 20.77 -56.17
CA GLY A 925 -30.41 21.69 -57.20
C GLY A 925 -31.29 22.93 -57.45
N THR A 926 -30.87 24.01 -58.12
CA THR A 926 -30.05 24.31 -59.33
C THR A 926 -29.88 25.87 -59.38
N PRO A 927 -29.40 26.57 -60.44
CA PRO A 927 -28.27 26.41 -61.38
C PRO A 927 -27.28 27.63 -61.37
N GLU A 928 -26.33 27.61 -62.30
CA GLU A 928 -25.12 28.44 -62.53
C GLU A 928 -25.24 29.99 -62.52
N MET A 929 -24.17 30.70 -62.08
CA MET A 929 -23.36 31.58 -62.95
C MET A 929 -22.22 32.36 -62.24
N SER A 930 -21.09 32.42 -62.95
CA SER A 930 -20.06 33.48 -63.04
C SER A 930 -18.83 33.51 -62.11
N LYS A 931 -17.69 33.69 -62.79
CA LYS A 931 -16.29 33.69 -62.37
C LYS A 931 -15.88 35.02 -61.71
N ALA A 932 -14.97 34.96 -60.73
CA ALA A 932 -13.88 35.93 -60.59
C ALA A 932 -12.67 35.25 -59.88
N LYS A 933 -11.46 35.59 -60.36
CA LYS A 933 -10.18 34.91 -60.13
C LYS A 933 -9.16 35.93 -59.65
N ALA A 934 -8.36 35.64 -58.62
CA ALA A 934 -6.96 36.08 -58.39
C ALA A 934 -6.48 35.63 -56.99
N PRO A 935 -5.17 35.55 -56.69
CA PRO A 935 -4.12 34.72 -57.31
C PRO A 935 -3.35 33.87 -56.25
N PRO A 936 -2.43 32.97 -56.66
CA PRO A 936 -1.68 32.09 -55.75
C PRO A 936 -0.27 32.64 -55.41
N SER A 937 0.23 32.36 -54.21
CA SER A 937 1.66 32.44 -53.85
C SER A 937 2.02 31.29 -52.90
N ILE A 938 2.56 30.20 -53.46
CA ILE A 938 3.98 29.79 -53.42
C ILE A 938 4.40 29.19 -52.07
N SER A 939 4.35 27.86 -52.01
CA SER A 939 5.19 27.03 -51.13
C SER A 939 6.36 26.50 -51.96
N SER A 940 7.59 26.86 -51.59
CA SER A 940 8.80 26.23 -52.13
C SER A 940 9.46 25.37 -51.06
N HIS A 941 9.64 24.09 -51.41
CA HIS A 941 10.50 23.12 -50.76
C HIS A 941 11.93 23.64 -50.52
N ALA A 942 12.58 23.18 -49.44
CA ALA A 942 13.86 22.46 -49.52
C ALA A 942 14.38 22.00 -48.14
N ALA A 943 14.91 20.77 -48.12
CA ALA A 943 16.07 20.27 -47.36
C ALA A 943 15.80 19.07 -46.42
N GLN A 944 15.79 17.88 -47.01
CA GLN A 944 16.27 16.65 -46.38
C GLN A 944 17.80 16.58 -46.46
N GLY A 945 18.47 16.04 -45.42
CA GLY A 945 19.83 15.52 -45.55
C GLY A 945 20.58 15.15 -44.25
N GLN A 946 20.78 13.83 -44.05
CA GLN A 946 21.85 13.11 -43.30
C GLN A 946 21.65 12.91 -41.77
N ILE A 947 21.84 11.73 -41.15
CA ILE A 947 22.98 10.79 -41.25
C ILE A 947 22.59 9.28 -41.06
N LYS A 948 23.06 8.47 -42.02
CA LYS A 948 23.54 7.05 -42.06
C LYS A 948 23.13 5.99 -41.00
N GLN A 949 22.52 4.91 -41.52
CA GLN A 949 22.87 3.51 -41.21
C GLN A 949 23.76 2.93 -42.33
N VAL A 950 24.62 1.95 -42.00
CA VAL A 950 25.52 1.25 -42.94
C VAL A 950 24.97 -0.15 -43.25
N ALA A 951 24.97 -0.47 -44.56
CA ALA A 951 24.51 -1.69 -45.24
C ALA A 951 25.54 -2.85 -45.17
N PRO A 952 25.41 -3.99 -45.91
CA PRO A 952 25.43 -4.08 -47.39
C PRO A 952 24.31 -4.96 -48.02
N ALA A 953 23.69 -4.56 -49.15
CA ALA A 953 23.95 -4.98 -50.55
C ALA A 953 23.15 -6.26 -50.95
N VAL A 954 22.55 -6.46 -52.14
CA VAL A 954 22.88 -6.15 -53.55
C VAL A 954 21.59 -6.28 -54.43
N SER A 955 21.38 -5.30 -55.34
CA SER A 955 20.77 -5.31 -56.71
C SER A 955 19.54 -6.19 -57.06
N SER A 956 18.58 -5.84 -57.92
CA SER A 956 18.34 -4.70 -58.84
C SER A 956 17.04 -4.96 -59.64
N SER A 957 16.37 -3.87 -60.05
CA SER A 957 15.59 -3.67 -61.32
C SER A 957 14.37 -4.58 -61.59
N THR A 958 13.18 -4.15 -62.04
CA THR A 958 12.70 -2.95 -62.76
C THR A 958 11.16 -3.04 -62.88
N GLU A 959 10.48 -1.88 -62.89
CA GLU A 959 9.28 -1.45 -63.69
C GLU A 959 8.24 -2.50 -64.20
N ALA A 960 6.92 -2.29 -64.29
CA ALA A 960 6.02 -1.15 -64.13
C ALA A 960 4.54 -1.64 -64.15
N GLY A 961 3.66 -0.86 -63.51
CA GLY A 961 2.25 -0.57 -63.88
C GLY A 961 1.21 -1.69 -63.94
N HIS A 962 0.09 -1.53 -63.21
CA HIS A 962 -1.26 -1.33 -63.78
C HIS A 962 -2.31 -1.15 -62.67
N SER A 963 -3.32 -0.34 -63.00
CA SER A 963 -4.53 -0.01 -62.27
C SER A 963 -5.47 -1.19 -62.03
N GLY A 964 -6.17 -1.21 -60.89
CA GLY A 964 -7.30 -2.10 -60.64
C GLY A 964 -7.93 -1.83 -59.27
N SER A 965 -9.26 -1.87 -59.23
CA SER A 965 -10.14 -1.58 -58.10
C SER A 965 -9.92 -2.49 -56.88
N ASP A 966 -10.43 -2.01 -55.74
CA ASP A 966 -11.28 -2.73 -54.78
C ASP A 966 -10.85 -2.66 -53.30
N THR A 967 -11.85 -2.29 -52.49
CA THR A 967 -12.07 -2.75 -51.11
C THR A 967 -10.83 -3.12 -50.28
N ALA A 968 -10.13 -2.13 -49.72
CA ALA A 968 -9.08 -2.40 -48.72
C ALA A 968 -8.85 -1.31 -47.63
N PRO A 969 -9.85 -0.57 -47.10
CA PRO A 969 -9.55 0.31 -45.98
C PRO A 969 -9.33 -0.45 -44.67
N THR A 970 -9.95 -1.62 -44.46
CA THR A 970 -9.95 -2.32 -43.16
C THR A 970 -8.62 -3.01 -42.82
N LEU A 971 -7.95 -3.62 -43.81
CA LEU A 971 -6.64 -4.28 -43.60
C LEU A 971 -5.53 -3.26 -43.36
N HIS A 972 -5.45 -2.19 -44.16
CA HIS A 972 -4.45 -1.13 -43.96
C HIS A 972 -4.62 -0.40 -42.63
N THR A 973 -5.85 -0.18 -42.17
CA THR A 973 -6.08 0.47 -40.87
C THR A 973 -5.66 -0.45 -39.70
N CYS A 974 -5.82 -1.77 -39.83
CA CYS A 974 -5.40 -2.76 -38.82
C CYS A 974 -3.89 -2.77 -38.60
N PHE A 975 -3.11 -2.80 -39.69
CA PHE A 975 -1.64 -2.76 -39.59
C PHE A 975 -1.15 -1.49 -38.89
N LEU A 976 -1.80 -0.34 -39.14
CA LEU A 976 -1.41 0.95 -38.55
C LEU A 976 -1.78 1.09 -37.07
N VAL A 977 -2.83 0.42 -36.60
CA VAL A 977 -3.23 0.42 -35.18
C VAL A 977 -2.30 -0.46 -34.36
N ASN A 978 -1.99 -1.67 -34.85
CA ASN A 978 -1.07 -2.58 -34.18
C ASN A 978 0.36 -2.02 -34.14
N GLU A 979 0.79 -1.32 -35.19
CA GLU A 979 2.03 -0.57 -35.19
C GLU A 979 2.04 0.52 -34.09
N GLY A 980 0.92 1.20 -33.88
CA GLY A 980 0.76 2.19 -32.82
C GLY A 980 0.95 1.61 -31.41
N TRP A 981 0.30 0.49 -31.10
CA TRP A 981 0.47 -0.20 -29.82
C TRP A 981 1.90 -0.72 -29.61
N SER A 982 2.52 -1.24 -30.67
CA SER A 982 3.92 -1.69 -30.66
C SER A 982 4.90 -0.55 -30.38
N GLN A 983 4.73 0.61 -31.04
CA GLN A 983 5.56 1.80 -30.79
C GLN A 983 5.39 2.32 -29.35
N LEU A 984 4.17 2.26 -28.81
CA LEU A 984 3.91 2.63 -27.42
C LEU A 984 4.64 1.69 -26.45
N ALA A 985 4.53 0.37 -26.64
CA ALA A 985 5.23 -0.61 -25.83
C ALA A 985 6.76 -0.46 -25.91
N ALA A 986 7.30 -0.24 -27.11
CA ALA A 986 8.73 -0.03 -27.34
C ALA A 986 9.26 1.24 -26.65
N MET A 987 8.48 2.33 -26.66
CA MET A 987 8.84 3.57 -25.98
C MET A 987 9.03 3.34 -24.48
N HIS A 988 8.06 2.70 -23.83
CA HIS A 988 8.11 2.42 -22.39
C HIS A 988 9.15 1.35 -22.01
N CYS A 989 9.40 0.37 -22.88
CA CYS A 989 10.35 -0.71 -22.60
C CYS A 989 11.82 -0.29 -22.77
N VAL A 990 12.15 0.53 -23.77
CA VAL A 990 13.56 0.80 -24.15
C VAL A 990 13.91 2.28 -24.19
N MET A 991 13.06 3.12 -24.79
CA MET A 991 13.41 4.52 -25.10
C MET A 991 13.19 5.49 -23.94
N LEU A 992 12.34 5.13 -22.98
CA LEU A 992 11.92 6.00 -21.89
C LEU A 992 13.08 6.63 -21.11
N PRO A 993 14.13 5.88 -20.71
CA PRO A 993 15.22 6.47 -19.92
C PRO A 993 16.05 7.48 -20.73
N ASP A 994 16.19 7.24 -22.04
CA ASP A 994 16.96 8.10 -22.93
C ASP A 994 16.21 9.42 -23.19
N LEU A 995 14.87 9.38 -23.16
CA LEU A 995 13.99 10.55 -23.25
C LEU A 995 13.92 11.38 -21.96
N LEU A 996 14.04 10.73 -20.79
CA LEU A 996 13.98 11.39 -19.48
C LEU A 996 15.34 11.95 -19.02
N GLY A 997 16.44 11.31 -19.44
CA GLY A 997 17.77 11.52 -18.90
C GLY A 997 18.03 10.65 -17.68
N LEU A 998 19.26 10.11 -17.58
CA LEU A 998 19.65 9.13 -16.55
C LEU A 998 19.51 9.66 -15.11
N ASP A 999 19.67 10.97 -14.90
CA ASP A 999 19.59 11.59 -13.56
C ASP A 999 18.15 11.63 -13.01
N LYS A 1000 17.15 11.59 -13.90
CA LYS A 1000 15.72 11.73 -13.54
C LYS A 1000 14.97 10.41 -13.63
N PHE A 1001 15.45 9.46 -14.43
CA PHE A 1001 14.84 8.15 -14.55
C PHE A 1001 15.20 7.28 -13.35
N ARG A 1002 14.20 6.80 -12.61
CA ARG A 1002 14.40 5.80 -11.55
C ARG A 1002 14.24 4.40 -12.17
N PRO A 1003 15.32 3.59 -12.26
CA PRO A 1003 15.24 2.30 -12.92
C PRO A 1003 14.35 1.33 -12.15
N PRO A 1004 13.62 0.44 -12.84
CA PRO A 1004 12.73 -0.51 -12.21
C PRO A 1004 13.47 -1.47 -11.27
N LEU A 1005 12.73 -2.07 -10.35
CA LEU A 1005 13.27 -3.00 -9.37
C LEU A 1005 13.39 -4.39 -10.00
N LEU A 1006 14.63 -4.86 -10.19
CA LEU A 1006 14.94 -6.19 -10.72
C LEU A 1006 14.23 -7.29 -9.92
N GLU A 1007 14.14 -7.15 -8.60
CA GLU A 1007 13.43 -8.11 -7.74
C GLU A 1007 11.93 -8.22 -8.03
N MET A 1008 11.28 -7.12 -8.42
CA MET A 1008 9.86 -7.13 -8.76
C MET A 1008 9.63 -7.76 -10.13
N LEU A 1009 10.53 -7.49 -11.09
CA LEU A 1009 10.49 -8.10 -12.43
C LEU A 1009 10.77 -9.60 -12.36
N ALA A 1010 11.78 -10.03 -11.59
CA ALA A 1010 12.11 -11.44 -11.40
C ALA A 1010 10.95 -12.22 -10.76
N ARG A 1011 10.22 -11.63 -9.80
CA ARG A 1011 9.00 -12.24 -9.23
C ARG A 1011 7.89 -12.45 -10.26
N ARG A 1012 7.88 -11.69 -11.35
CA ARG A 1012 6.91 -11.77 -12.45
C ARG A 1012 7.43 -12.52 -13.67
N TRP A 1013 8.64 -13.07 -13.61
CA TRP A 1013 9.26 -13.78 -14.73
C TRP A 1013 8.50 -15.04 -15.16
N GLN A 1014 7.83 -15.71 -14.21
CA GLN A 1014 6.98 -16.88 -14.43
C GLN A 1014 5.50 -16.60 -14.10
N ASP A 1015 5.04 -15.37 -14.34
CA ASP A 1015 3.67 -14.98 -14.03
C ASP A 1015 2.64 -15.85 -14.79
N ARG A 1016 1.48 -16.08 -14.16
CA ARG A 1016 0.39 -16.87 -14.76
C ARG A 1016 -0.19 -16.17 -15.98
N CYS A 1017 -0.34 -14.85 -15.94
CA CYS A 1017 -0.77 -14.04 -17.07
C CYS A 1017 0.39 -13.91 -18.08
N LEU A 1018 0.14 -14.33 -19.32
CA LEU A 1018 1.18 -14.39 -20.36
C LEU A 1018 1.71 -12.99 -20.69
N GLU A 1019 0.82 -12.02 -20.83
CA GLU A 1019 1.15 -10.66 -21.23
C GLU A 1019 1.96 -9.93 -20.15
N VAL A 1020 1.65 -10.16 -18.86
CA VAL A 1020 2.43 -9.66 -17.73
C VAL A 1020 3.81 -10.32 -17.68
N ARG A 1021 3.87 -11.63 -17.94
CA ARG A 1021 5.12 -12.40 -17.98
C ARG A 1021 6.06 -11.90 -19.08
N GLU A 1022 5.54 -11.73 -20.30
CA GLU A 1022 6.32 -11.24 -21.44
C GLU A 1022 6.83 -9.82 -21.20
N ALA A 1023 5.99 -8.94 -20.63
CA ALA A 1023 6.40 -7.60 -20.23
C ALA A 1023 7.53 -7.61 -19.19
N ALA A 1024 7.42 -8.47 -18.16
CA ALA A 1024 8.44 -8.61 -17.13
C ALA A 1024 9.77 -9.13 -17.68
N GLN A 1025 9.73 -10.11 -18.58
CA GLN A 1025 10.91 -10.67 -19.23
C GLN A 1025 11.61 -9.62 -20.11
N ALA A 1026 10.85 -8.91 -20.94
CA ALA A 1026 11.38 -7.88 -21.82
C ALA A 1026 12.03 -6.74 -21.02
N LEU A 1027 11.36 -6.25 -19.97
CA LEU A 1027 11.90 -5.20 -19.10
C LEU A 1027 13.15 -5.65 -18.34
N LEU A 1028 13.15 -6.88 -17.79
CA LEU A 1028 14.30 -7.37 -17.03
C LEU A 1028 15.54 -7.49 -17.93
N LEU A 1029 15.38 -8.00 -19.16
CA LEU A 1029 16.47 -8.08 -20.13
C LEU A 1029 16.95 -6.70 -20.58
N ALA A 1030 16.04 -5.76 -20.83
CA ALA A 1030 16.38 -4.39 -21.22
C ALA A 1030 17.23 -3.70 -20.14
N GLU A 1031 16.84 -3.86 -18.88
CA GLU A 1031 17.55 -3.25 -17.74
C GLU A 1031 18.88 -3.95 -17.44
N LEU A 1032 18.95 -5.28 -17.53
CA LEU A 1032 20.22 -6.00 -17.37
C LEU A 1032 21.23 -5.67 -18.47
N ARG A 1033 20.78 -5.36 -19.70
CA ARG A 1033 21.64 -4.84 -20.77
C ARG A 1033 22.12 -3.42 -20.51
N ARG A 1034 21.29 -2.60 -19.85
CA ARG A 1034 21.59 -1.20 -19.48
C ARG A 1034 22.56 -1.12 -18.31
N ILE A 1035 22.43 -2.02 -17.33
CA ILE A 1035 23.36 -2.13 -16.20
C ILE A 1035 24.70 -2.64 -16.75
N GLU A 1036 25.79 -1.88 -16.58
CA GLU A 1036 27.12 -2.31 -17.02
C GLU A 1036 27.60 -3.57 -16.26
N GLN A 1037 28.68 -4.19 -16.74
CA GLN A 1037 29.24 -5.43 -16.15
C GLN A 1037 29.49 -5.30 -14.63
N ALA A 1038 29.93 -4.12 -14.16
CA ALA A 1038 30.15 -3.86 -12.74
C ALA A 1038 28.86 -3.94 -11.91
N GLY A 1039 27.74 -3.36 -12.39
CA GLY A 1039 26.46 -3.41 -11.68
C GLY A 1039 25.81 -4.79 -11.73
N ARG A 1040 26.02 -5.57 -12.81
CA ARG A 1040 25.61 -6.97 -12.86
C ARG A 1040 26.35 -7.79 -11.81
N LYS A 1041 27.65 -7.56 -11.64
CA LYS A 1041 28.48 -8.18 -10.60
C LYS A 1041 27.98 -7.85 -9.20
N GLU A 1042 27.69 -6.57 -8.92
CA GLU A 1042 27.11 -6.16 -7.64
C GLU A 1042 25.76 -6.84 -7.36
N THR A 1043 24.92 -6.98 -8.38
CA THR A 1043 23.64 -7.69 -8.27
C THR A 1043 23.85 -9.17 -7.93
N ILE A 1044 24.84 -9.83 -8.55
CA ILE A 1044 25.20 -11.21 -8.22
C ILE A 1044 25.66 -11.31 -6.76
N ASP A 1045 26.58 -10.43 -6.35
CA ASP A 1045 27.15 -10.45 -5.00
C ASP A 1045 26.06 -10.19 -3.93
N ALA A 1046 25.06 -9.35 -4.23
CA ALA A 1046 23.94 -9.06 -3.34
C ALA A 1046 22.92 -10.21 -3.22
N TRP A 1047 22.67 -10.97 -4.30
CA TRP A 1047 21.63 -12.02 -4.31
C TRP A 1047 22.17 -13.44 -4.13
N ALA A 1048 23.46 -13.69 -4.36
CA ALA A 1048 24.09 -14.99 -4.19
C ALA A 1048 23.93 -15.60 -2.77
N PRO A 1049 23.97 -14.83 -1.66
CA PRO A 1049 23.78 -15.40 -0.32
C PRO A 1049 22.41 -16.05 -0.11
N TYR A 1050 21.40 -15.68 -0.91
CA TYR A 1050 20.06 -16.26 -0.83
C TYR A 1050 19.90 -17.51 -1.70
N LEU A 1051 20.96 -18.01 -2.36
CA LEU A 1051 20.87 -19.30 -3.05
C LEU A 1051 20.86 -20.46 -2.05
N PRO A 1052 20.18 -21.59 -2.36
CA PRO A 1052 20.27 -22.79 -1.53
C PRO A 1052 21.73 -23.26 -1.44
N GLN A 1053 22.26 -23.39 -0.24
CA GLN A 1053 23.57 -24.02 0.00
C GLN A 1053 23.38 -25.54 -0.06
N TYR A 1054 23.54 -26.14 -1.24
CA TYR A 1054 23.65 -27.60 -1.33
C TYR A 1054 25.04 -28.01 -0.82
N MET A 1055 25.11 -28.63 0.36
CA MET A 1055 26.32 -29.33 0.80
C MET A 1055 26.42 -30.66 0.05
N ASP A 1056 27.28 -30.74 -0.97
CA ASP A 1056 27.64 -32.00 -1.61
C ASP A 1056 28.54 -32.82 -0.68
N SER A 1057 27.95 -33.79 0.02
CA SER A 1057 28.69 -34.93 0.59
C SER A 1057 28.86 -36.02 -0.48
N VAL A 1058 29.81 -35.83 -1.40
CA VAL A 1058 30.28 -36.89 -2.29
C VAL A 1058 31.72 -37.25 -1.94
N ILE A 1059 31.86 -38.31 -1.13
CA ILE A 1059 33.14 -38.96 -0.88
C ILE A 1059 33.43 -39.85 -2.09
N SER A 1060 34.42 -39.47 -2.91
CA SER A 1060 34.93 -40.31 -3.99
C SER A 1060 35.92 -41.36 -3.45
N PRO A 1061 35.82 -42.64 -3.88
CA PRO A 1061 36.67 -43.72 -3.39
C PRO A 1061 37.98 -43.85 -4.20
N GLY A 1062 39.09 -44.05 -3.48
CA GLY A 1062 40.25 -44.79 -3.98
C GLY A 1062 41.37 -43.99 -4.66
N VAL A 1063 42.37 -43.58 -3.87
CA VAL A 1063 43.79 -43.65 -4.27
C VAL A 1063 44.61 -44.08 -3.05
N THR A 1064 45.35 -45.18 -3.21
CA THR A 1064 46.24 -45.83 -2.25
C THR A 1064 47.63 -45.17 -2.18
N THR A 1065 48.17 -45.06 -0.94
CA THR A 1065 49.60 -45.13 -0.50
C THR A 1065 50.57 -44.06 -1.04
N GLU A 1066 51.43 -43.35 -0.28
CA GLU A 1066 52.29 -43.68 0.88
C GLU A 1066 52.53 -42.40 1.74
N ALA A 1067 52.25 -42.39 3.04
CA ALA A 1067 53.13 -42.70 4.19
C ALA A 1067 54.23 -41.66 4.52
N ILE A 1068 54.03 -40.88 5.60
CA ILE A 1068 55.06 -40.70 6.67
C ILE A 1068 54.36 -40.78 8.03
N GLN A 1069 54.92 -41.66 8.86
CA GLN A 1069 54.49 -42.07 10.19
C GLN A 1069 54.85 -41.08 11.28
N THR A 1070 54.05 -41.06 12.34
CA THR A 1070 54.38 -41.29 13.77
C THR A 1070 53.07 -40.98 14.52
N GLY A 1071 52.49 -41.82 15.38
CA GLY A 1071 52.88 -43.08 15.97
C GLY A 1071 52.02 -43.28 17.22
N SER A 1072 51.17 -44.32 17.20
CA SER A 1072 50.76 -45.19 18.33
C SER A 1072 50.19 -44.59 19.63
N ALA A 1073 49.16 -45.14 20.30
CA ALA A 1073 48.44 -46.41 20.21
C ALA A 1073 47.13 -46.31 21.04
N SER A 1074 46.00 -46.71 20.44
CA SER A 1074 45.07 -47.82 20.80
C SER A 1074 44.95 -48.33 22.26
N PRO A 1075 43.98 -49.22 22.61
CA PRO A 1075 42.86 -49.78 21.83
C PRO A 1075 41.52 -49.99 22.60
N ASP A 1076 40.57 -50.61 21.89
CA ASP A 1076 39.57 -51.59 22.36
C ASP A 1076 38.19 -51.10 22.85
N SER A 1077 37.07 -51.75 22.50
CA SER A 1077 36.75 -52.79 21.50
C SER A 1077 35.24 -53.07 21.55
N LEU A 1078 34.68 -53.50 20.40
CA LEU A 1078 33.48 -54.36 20.19
C LEU A 1078 32.11 -53.77 20.59
N GLY A 1079 31.10 -53.64 19.73
CA GLY A 1079 30.74 -54.37 18.51
C GLY A 1079 29.43 -55.13 18.76
N THR A 1080 28.39 -54.94 17.94
CA THR A 1080 27.61 -55.99 17.23
C THR A 1080 26.51 -55.34 16.38
N GLU A 1081 26.34 -55.92 15.19
CA GLU A 1081 25.52 -55.57 14.04
C GLU A 1081 24.00 -55.64 14.24
N ALA A 1082 23.22 -54.91 13.43
CA ALA A 1082 22.24 -55.52 12.49
C ALA A 1082 21.48 -54.48 11.63
N LYS A 1083 21.66 -54.65 10.32
CA LYS A 1083 20.79 -54.47 9.13
C LYS A 1083 19.43 -53.73 9.23
N VAL A 1084 19.29 -52.74 8.31
CA VAL A 1084 18.30 -52.61 7.19
C VAL A 1084 16.82 -52.86 7.51
N GLN A 1085 15.93 -51.87 7.33
CA GLN A 1085 15.09 -51.67 6.12
C GLN A 1085 14.12 -50.47 6.31
N GLU A 1086 13.64 -49.98 5.17
CA GLU A 1086 12.80 -48.80 4.91
C GLU A 1086 11.46 -48.79 5.65
N GLU A 1087 10.95 -47.59 5.99
CA GLU A 1087 9.54 -47.21 5.82
C GLU A 1087 9.33 -45.70 6.06
N GLU A 1088 8.54 -45.09 5.18
CA GLU A 1088 8.07 -43.70 5.19
C GLU A 1088 7.22 -43.41 6.43
N HIS A 1089 7.36 -42.22 7.02
CA HIS A 1089 6.37 -41.72 7.97
C HIS A 1089 6.26 -40.18 7.92
N ASP A 1090 5.03 -39.76 7.62
CA ASP A 1090 4.49 -38.41 7.67
C ASP A 1090 4.68 -37.74 9.04
N LEU A 1091 5.02 -36.45 9.04
CA LEU A 1091 5.10 -35.61 10.23
C LEU A 1091 3.86 -34.71 10.34
N VAL A 1092 3.14 -34.93 11.43
CA VAL A 1092 2.09 -34.06 11.99
C VAL A 1092 2.76 -33.04 12.91
N ASP A 1093 2.47 -31.75 12.73
CA ASP A 1093 2.87 -30.67 13.64
C ASP A 1093 1.87 -30.55 14.80
N ASP A 1094 2.38 -30.51 16.03
CA ASP A 1094 1.66 -30.18 17.27
C ASP A 1094 2.20 -28.86 17.83
N ASP A 1095 1.27 -27.99 18.26
CA ASP A 1095 1.55 -26.67 18.84
C ASP A 1095 1.78 -26.68 20.36
N ILE A 1096 2.60 -25.70 20.73
CA ILE A 1096 3.08 -25.17 22.02
C ILE A 1096 2.11 -25.27 23.23
N ALA A 1097 2.62 -25.83 24.33
CA ALA A 1097 2.26 -25.44 25.71
C ALA A 1097 3.53 -25.40 26.59
N ALA A 1098 3.67 -24.34 27.38
CA ALA A 1098 4.86 -24.04 28.18
C ALA A 1098 5.06 -24.98 29.40
N GLY A 1099 6.32 -25.33 29.67
CA GLY A 1099 6.75 -25.95 30.93
C GLY A 1099 8.22 -26.41 30.90
N CYS A 1100 9.06 -25.84 31.75
CA CYS A 1100 10.49 -26.16 31.89
C CYS A 1100 10.78 -27.66 32.10
N LEU A 1101 11.87 -28.17 31.52
CA LEU A 1101 12.90 -29.02 32.15
C LEU A 1101 14.08 -29.28 31.18
N SER A 1102 15.25 -29.52 31.75
CA SER A 1102 16.61 -29.38 31.22
C SER A 1102 17.18 -30.55 30.37
N GLY A 1103 18.00 -30.20 29.37
CA GLY A 1103 19.27 -30.90 29.07
C GLY A 1103 19.32 -31.84 27.84
N LEU A 1104 19.83 -31.34 26.70
CA LEU A 1104 20.72 -31.98 25.70
C LEU A 1104 20.79 -31.10 24.42
N PRO A 1105 21.91 -31.04 23.67
CA PRO A 1105 22.06 -30.13 22.53
C PRO A 1105 21.38 -30.71 21.28
N GLN A 1106 20.25 -30.10 20.86
CA GLN A 1106 19.66 -30.37 19.55
C GLN A 1106 20.28 -29.46 18.48
N MET A 1107 20.76 -30.07 17.39
CA MET A 1107 21.09 -29.37 16.14
C MET A 1107 19.85 -28.63 15.61
N LYS A 1108 20.02 -27.34 15.30
CA LYS A 1108 18.99 -26.45 14.75
C LYS A 1108 18.37 -27.01 13.47
N LYS A 1109 17.08 -27.33 13.49
CA LYS A 1109 16.23 -27.27 12.28
C LYS A 1109 15.87 -25.79 12.07
N ILE A 1110 16.43 -25.17 11.03
CA ILE A 1110 16.06 -23.81 10.61
C ILE A 1110 14.68 -23.89 9.98
N SER A 1111 13.64 -23.41 10.66
CA SER A 1111 12.35 -23.12 10.02
C SER A 1111 12.55 -21.91 9.12
N THR A 1112 12.82 -22.12 7.83
CA THR A 1112 12.99 -21.00 6.90
C THR A 1112 11.70 -20.21 6.80
N SER A 1113 11.77 -18.92 7.11
CA SER A 1113 10.60 -18.04 7.07
C SER A 1113 10.04 -18.02 5.63
N TYR A 1114 8.73 -17.78 5.48
CA TYR A 1114 8.11 -17.64 4.16
C TYR A 1114 8.85 -16.60 3.28
N GLU A 1115 9.41 -15.58 3.92
CA GLU A 1115 10.20 -14.55 3.25
C GLU A 1115 11.53 -15.09 2.71
N GLU A 1116 12.26 -15.92 3.45
CA GLU A 1116 13.51 -16.52 2.98
C GLU A 1116 13.29 -17.38 1.74
N ARG A 1117 12.25 -18.23 1.73
CA ARG A 1117 11.90 -19.05 0.56
C ARG A 1117 11.59 -18.19 -0.66
N ARG A 1118 10.97 -17.03 -0.45
CA ARG A 1118 10.65 -16.08 -1.53
C ARG A 1118 11.89 -15.33 -2.03
N LYS A 1119 12.80 -14.93 -1.14
CA LYS A 1119 14.10 -14.34 -1.50
C LYS A 1119 14.93 -15.36 -2.30
N GLN A 1120 14.94 -16.63 -1.88
CA GLN A 1120 15.52 -17.75 -2.61
C GLN A 1120 14.96 -17.88 -4.03
N ALA A 1121 13.64 -17.96 -4.19
CA ALA A 1121 13.01 -18.05 -5.51
C ALA A 1121 13.36 -16.87 -6.43
N THR A 1122 13.39 -15.65 -5.86
CA THR A 1122 13.78 -14.44 -6.61
C THR A 1122 15.26 -14.50 -7.04
N ALA A 1123 16.14 -14.95 -6.14
CA ALA A 1123 17.56 -15.10 -6.41
C ALA A 1123 17.83 -16.12 -7.53
N ILE A 1124 17.16 -17.28 -7.49
CA ILE A 1124 17.30 -18.33 -8.51
C ILE A 1124 16.96 -17.78 -9.90
N VAL A 1125 15.83 -17.08 -10.03
CA VAL A 1125 15.41 -16.50 -11.32
C VAL A 1125 16.40 -15.42 -11.77
N LEU A 1126 16.74 -14.47 -10.90
CA LEU A 1126 17.57 -13.33 -11.27
C LEU A 1126 18.99 -13.77 -11.68
N LEU A 1127 19.61 -14.65 -10.89
CA LEU A 1127 20.96 -15.15 -11.15
C LEU A 1127 20.98 -16.11 -12.35
N GLY A 1128 19.95 -16.93 -12.53
CA GLY A 1128 19.80 -17.78 -13.72
C GLY A 1128 19.70 -16.98 -15.02
N VAL A 1129 18.93 -15.89 -15.03
CA VAL A 1129 18.83 -15.00 -16.21
C VAL A 1129 20.17 -14.33 -16.52
N ILE A 1130 20.88 -13.83 -15.49
CA ILE A 1130 22.20 -13.22 -15.67
C ILE A 1130 23.22 -14.25 -16.18
N GLY A 1131 23.21 -15.46 -15.63
CA GLY A 1131 24.08 -16.57 -16.05
C GLY A 1131 23.84 -17.00 -17.51
N ALA A 1132 22.58 -17.08 -17.92
CA ALA A 1132 22.19 -17.47 -19.27
C ALA A 1132 22.56 -16.43 -20.35
N GLU A 1133 22.25 -15.15 -20.12
CA GLU A 1133 22.44 -14.10 -21.12
C GLU A 1133 23.84 -13.46 -21.09
N PHE A 1134 24.46 -13.34 -19.91
CA PHE A 1134 25.71 -12.58 -19.72
C PHE A 1134 26.86 -13.42 -19.14
N GLY A 1135 26.70 -14.74 -19.00
CA GLY A 1135 27.69 -15.60 -18.36
C GLY A 1135 29.07 -15.60 -19.02
N ALA A 1136 29.16 -15.28 -20.32
CA ALA A 1136 30.43 -15.19 -21.05
C ALA A 1136 31.26 -13.94 -20.68
N GLU A 1137 30.62 -12.87 -20.20
CA GLU A 1137 31.28 -11.61 -19.85
C GLU A 1137 31.81 -11.61 -18.41
N ILE A 1138 31.32 -12.50 -17.56
CA ILE A 1138 31.61 -12.52 -16.12
C ILE A 1138 32.83 -13.42 -15.79
N GLU A 1139 33.41 -14.11 -16.78
CA GLU A 1139 34.66 -14.86 -16.60
C GLU A 1139 35.84 -13.91 -16.29
N PRO A 1140 36.68 -14.21 -15.28
CA PRO A 1140 37.94 -13.47 -15.12
C PRO A 1140 38.80 -13.68 -16.37
N PRO A 1141 39.55 -12.65 -16.82
CA PRO A 1141 40.36 -12.77 -18.02
C PRO A 1141 41.33 -13.95 -17.86
N LYS A 1142 41.25 -14.93 -18.76
CA LYS A 1142 42.22 -16.02 -18.84
C LYS A 1142 43.60 -15.40 -18.96
N LEU A 1143 44.42 -15.53 -17.90
CA LEU A 1143 45.84 -15.21 -17.96
C LEU A 1143 46.43 -15.94 -19.18
N LEU A 1144 47.13 -15.18 -20.03
CA LEU A 1144 47.81 -15.66 -21.22
C LEU A 1144 48.85 -16.72 -20.86
N THR A 1145 48.43 -17.98 -20.76
CA THR A 1145 49.36 -19.11 -20.74
C THR A 1145 49.86 -19.38 -22.15
N ARG A 1146 51.20 -19.37 -22.27
CA ARG A 1146 52.04 -19.69 -23.45
C ARG A 1146 51.51 -20.85 -24.30
N PRO A 1147 51.85 -20.90 -25.61
CA PRO A 1147 51.35 -21.91 -26.53
C PRO A 1147 51.84 -23.31 -26.16
N ARG A 1148 50.92 -24.27 -26.33
CA ARG A 1148 51.00 -25.70 -25.99
C ARG A 1148 52.22 -26.43 -26.56
N SER A 1149 52.71 -27.42 -25.82
CA SER A 1149 53.20 -28.68 -26.37
C SER A 1149 52.17 -29.78 -26.11
N SER A 1150 51.99 -30.63 -27.12
CA SER A 1150 50.95 -31.64 -27.25
C SER A 1150 51.26 -32.93 -26.49
N SER A 1151 50.42 -33.32 -25.53
CA SER A 1151 49.78 -34.65 -25.44
C SER A 1151 49.11 -34.84 -24.07
N GLN A 1152 47.92 -35.46 -24.08
CA GLN A 1152 47.19 -36.11 -22.97
C GLN A 1152 45.94 -35.36 -22.42
N ILE A 1153 44.78 -35.89 -22.84
CA ILE A 1153 43.49 -36.16 -22.15
C ILE A 1153 42.72 -34.98 -21.50
N PRO A 1154 41.38 -34.87 -21.65
CA PRO A 1154 40.61 -33.72 -21.16
C PRO A 1154 40.28 -33.87 -19.66
N GLU A 1155 40.85 -33.01 -18.82
CA GLU A 1155 40.41 -32.82 -17.43
C GLU A 1155 39.18 -31.89 -17.40
N GLY A 1156 38.00 -32.49 -17.39
CA GLY A 1156 36.92 -32.00 -16.54
C GLY A 1156 37.21 -32.47 -15.10
N PHE A 1157 36.84 -31.66 -14.11
CA PHE A 1157 37.08 -31.83 -12.68
C PHE A 1157 38.45 -31.39 -12.15
N GLY A 1158 38.56 -30.11 -11.81
CA GLY A 1158 39.59 -29.56 -10.92
C GLY A 1158 38.98 -28.56 -9.94
N LEU A 1159 39.15 -28.82 -8.64
CA LEU A 1159 38.74 -27.97 -7.52
C LEU A 1159 39.44 -26.60 -7.58
N THR A 1160 38.68 -25.51 -7.68
CA THR A 1160 39.22 -24.17 -7.46
C THR A 1160 39.06 -23.80 -5.99
N SER A 1161 40.19 -23.85 -5.28
CA SER A 1161 40.37 -23.21 -3.98
C SER A 1161 40.30 -21.69 -4.15
N GLY A 1162 39.14 -21.11 -3.85
CA GLY A 1162 38.92 -19.67 -3.79
C GLY A 1162 37.46 -19.36 -4.04
N GLY A 1163 36.71 -18.99 -3.00
CA GLY A 1163 35.27 -18.76 -3.00
C GLY A 1163 34.79 -17.76 -4.05
N SER A 1164 34.58 -18.24 -5.27
CA SER A 1164 34.08 -17.47 -6.41
C SER A 1164 32.65 -17.95 -6.70
N ASN A 1165 31.67 -17.17 -6.24
CA ASN A 1165 30.24 -17.39 -6.43
C ASN A 1165 29.79 -17.37 -7.92
N TYR A 1166 30.70 -17.10 -8.86
CA TYR A 1166 30.42 -16.96 -10.30
C TYR A 1166 30.11 -18.29 -11.02
N SER A 1167 30.55 -19.43 -10.48
CA SER A 1167 30.22 -20.77 -11.03
C SER A 1167 28.78 -21.18 -10.71
N LEU A 1168 28.22 -20.76 -9.56
CA LEU A 1168 26.86 -21.10 -9.12
C LEU A 1168 25.77 -20.52 -10.03
N ALA A 1169 25.96 -19.30 -10.55
CA ALA A 1169 24.99 -18.69 -11.48
C ALA A 1169 24.84 -19.46 -12.80
N ARG A 1170 25.87 -20.23 -13.21
CA ARG A 1170 25.81 -21.13 -14.37
C ARG A 1170 25.18 -22.47 -14.02
N HIS A 1171 25.46 -23.03 -12.83
CA HIS A 1171 24.91 -24.32 -12.40
C HIS A 1171 23.42 -24.27 -12.04
N THR A 1172 22.88 -23.11 -11.65
CA THR A 1172 21.42 -22.94 -11.46
C THR A 1172 20.61 -23.02 -12.76
N CYS A 1173 21.26 -23.03 -13.93
CA CYS A 1173 20.60 -23.19 -15.24
C CYS A 1173 20.51 -24.64 -15.74
N GLU A 1174 21.21 -25.60 -15.12
CA GLU A 1174 21.17 -27.02 -15.50
C GLU A 1174 20.10 -27.83 -14.76
#